data_AF-A0A926VEN5-F1
#
_entry.id   AF-A0A926VEN5-F1
#
_cell.length_a   1.000
_cell.length_b   1.000
_cell.length_c   1.000
_cell.angle_alpha   90.00
_cell.angle_beta   90.00
_cell.angle_gamma   90.00
#
_symmetry.space_group_name_H-M   'P 1'
#
loop_
_entity.id
_entity.type
_entity.pdbx_description
1 polymer ?
#
loop_
_entity_poly.entity_id
_entity_poly.type
_entity_poly.pdbx_seq_one_letter_code
_entity_poly.pdbx_strand_id
1 'polypeptide(L)'
;MPVQLFDANYYRAVNPDLANLNDTQAFWHFQNYGLNEGRQFSPLVNLNFYRSNNLDLAAAGLTTNTQLFNHLQDSGIDEGRRFSPLVDLFFYRYKNPDLAAAFVSDSQLLEHLQKNGLAEGRRFSPFFDVNYYLSQNADLVAAGLNNQQAVEHFQRFGLAEGRRASPLVLFDPTYYLSQNPDLIAAGINNGQTAFEHFQNYGYAERRRSSLFFDRNSIAALIENPPARWEVPEGGTLTFSFVTAASAFNYTGPEKNVGEVSEAIKNNVRYIFYNLYAPILPFNFVEVPETSTHHGQIRFMFSNGDSVPGFYAYTYELGYNDLDGDVHLNRNAEGRSDAFSSGPGSRGYAALIHEIGHALGLKHPGNYNGEDSEGEPPYLPYWEDHNINTVMSYNDPSLDPFPITPMAYDIRAIQYLYGANNFNNTDTVYKFDSSNFLDIKKAIWDSGGVDLLDFSALPTNENYYFDMNEGGHLTTDSARNNGSYFAENDMSFTSYTTDRYATAIAYGTIIENAIGSQGNDYIIGNPASNWIGGNAGYDILIGGAGGDTLVGGGDADTFVLTPGGGAADTIIDFTDGQDRLSLQGGLTLNSLNFTQGTGVNANNTFVQIASSGEILAVLVGIPANAIAAADFTSI
;
A
#
# COMPACT_ATOMS: atom_id res chain seq x y z
N MET A 1 5.92 18.05 35.89
CA MET A 1 4.86 17.34 36.62
C MET A 1 4.70 15.99 35.95
N PRO A 2 4.41 14.91 36.69
CA PRO A 2 4.26 13.58 36.12
C PRO A 2 3.14 13.55 35.07
N VAL A 3 3.35 12.83 33.97
CA VAL A 3 2.37 12.75 32.86
C VAL A 3 1.12 12.00 33.31
N GLN A 4 -0.06 12.47 32.92
CA GLN A 4 -1.31 11.76 33.22
C GLN A 4 -1.49 10.57 32.25
N LEU A 5 -1.23 9.36 32.71
CA LEU A 5 -1.38 8.14 31.89
C LEU A 5 -2.78 7.49 32.00
N PHE A 6 -3.55 7.83 33.03
CA PHE A 6 -4.84 7.22 33.33
C PHE A 6 -6.01 7.92 32.61
N ASP A 7 -6.82 7.14 31.91
CA ASP A 7 -8.08 7.57 31.31
C ASP A 7 -9.26 6.91 32.05
N ALA A 8 -10.01 7.72 32.80
CA ALA A 8 -11.14 7.24 33.60
C ALA A 8 -12.31 6.73 32.74
N ASN A 9 -12.56 7.35 31.58
CA ASN A 9 -13.64 6.95 30.68
C ASN A 9 -13.32 5.59 30.05
N TYR A 10 -12.12 5.46 29.51
CA TYR A 10 -11.64 4.19 28.95
C TYR A 10 -11.61 3.09 30.01
N TYR A 11 -11.07 3.37 31.20
CA TYR A 11 -10.97 2.40 32.28
C TYR A 11 -12.35 1.82 32.66
N ARG A 12 -13.39 2.65 32.75
CA ARG A 12 -14.76 2.16 32.98
C ARG A 12 -15.33 1.39 31.80
N ALA A 13 -15.05 1.83 30.57
CA ALA A 13 -15.58 1.20 29.36
C ALA A 13 -15.07 -0.24 29.18
N VAL A 14 -13.80 -0.49 29.52
CA VAL A 14 -13.18 -1.83 29.40
C VAL A 14 -13.29 -2.68 30.66
N ASN A 15 -13.79 -2.11 31.77
CA ASN A 15 -14.04 -2.82 33.03
C ASN A 15 -15.50 -2.63 33.45
N PRO A 16 -16.44 -3.44 32.91
CA PRO A 16 -17.88 -3.24 33.11
C PRO A 16 -18.32 -3.29 34.58
N ASP A 17 -17.58 -3.98 35.45
CA ASP A 17 -17.80 -4.01 36.89
C ASP A 17 -17.59 -2.66 37.58
N LEU A 18 -16.90 -1.72 36.91
CA LEU A 18 -16.55 -0.39 37.42
C LEU A 18 -17.37 0.74 36.76
N ALA A 19 -18.33 0.41 35.89
CA ALA A 19 -19.05 1.38 35.05
C ALA A 19 -19.73 2.52 35.84
N ASN A 20 -20.11 2.29 37.11
CA ASN A 20 -20.80 3.26 37.96
C ASN A 20 -19.87 4.14 38.82
N LEU A 21 -18.55 3.97 38.75
CA LEU A 21 -17.60 4.76 39.54
C LEU A 21 -17.42 6.17 38.95
N ASN A 22 -17.32 7.20 39.79
CA ASN A 22 -16.85 8.51 39.31
C ASN A 22 -15.32 8.49 39.06
N ASP A 23 -14.76 9.53 38.44
CA ASP A 23 -13.33 9.58 38.06
C ASP A 23 -12.39 9.38 39.25
N THR A 24 -12.70 9.97 40.40
CA THR A 24 -11.89 9.81 41.63
C THR A 24 -11.93 8.37 42.15
N GLN A 25 -13.12 7.75 42.15
CA GLN A 25 -13.28 6.36 42.56
C GLN A 25 -12.61 5.39 41.59
N ALA A 26 -12.72 5.64 40.29
CA ALA A 26 -12.09 4.85 39.24
C ALA A 26 -10.56 4.92 39.35
N PHE A 27 -9.99 6.12 39.54
CA PHE A 27 -8.55 6.29 39.76
C PHE A 27 -8.08 5.63 41.05
N TRP A 28 -8.84 5.76 42.14
CA TRP A 28 -8.53 5.09 43.40
C TRP A 28 -8.54 3.56 43.23
N HIS A 29 -9.54 3.00 42.54
CA HIS A 29 -9.59 1.57 42.24
C HIS A 29 -8.39 1.14 41.39
N PHE A 30 -8.07 1.91 40.35
CA PHE A 30 -6.92 1.64 39.48
C PHE A 30 -5.61 1.56 40.27
N GLN A 31 -5.34 2.53 41.15
CA GLN A 31 -4.11 2.55 41.94
C GLN A 31 -4.01 1.41 42.95
N ASN A 32 -5.12 1.03 43.59
CA ASN A 32 -5.12 0.04 44.67
C ASN A 32 -5.26 -1.41 44.18
N TYR A 33 -5.95 -1.61 43.05
CA TYR A 33 -6.30 -2.94 42.52
C TYR A 33 -5.94 -3.07 41.05
N GLY A 34 -6.38 -2.13 40.21
CA GLY A 34 -6.28 -2.23 38.76
C GLY A 34 -4.86 -2.44 38.23
N LEU A 35 -3.88 -1.75 38.79
CA LEU A 35 -2.46 -1.94 38.45
C LEU A 35 -2.02 -3.38 38.73
N ASN A 36 -2.28 -3.90 39.93
CA ASN A 36 -1.87 -5.26 40.30
C ASN A 36 -2.62 -6.33 39.50
N GLU A 37 -3.88 -6.08 39.15
CA GLU A 37 -4.71 -6.96 38.33
C GLU A 37 -4.34 -6.89 36.83
N GLY A 38 -3.52 -5.93 36.42
CA GLY A 38 -3.14 -5.73 35.01
C GLY A 38 -4.28 -5.22 34.14
N ARG A 39 -5.28 -4.55 34.72
CA ARG A 39 -6.42 -4.00 33.98
C ARG A 39 -5.97 -2.90 33.01
N GLN A 40 -6.49 -2.92 31.80
CA GLN A 40 -6.26 -1.85 30.82
C GLN A 40 -6.88 -0.54 31.32
N PHE A 41 -6.14 0.57 31.20
CA PHE A 41 -6.48 1.85 31.82
C PHE A 41 -6.30 3.08 30.92
N SER A 42 -5.84 2.84 29.70
CA SER A 42 -5.60 3.85 28.69
C SER A 42 -5.68 3.19 27.33
N PRO A 43 -6.25 3.85 26.31
CA PRO A 43 -6.15 3.39 24.93
C PRO A 43 -4.71 3.54 24.40
N LEU A 44 -3.93 4.48 24.95
CA LEU A 44 -2.61 4.83 24.42
C LEU A 44 -1.44 4.13 25.13
N VAL A 45 -1.64 3.56 26.31
CA VAL A 45 -0.57 3.01 27.15
C VAL A 45 -0.79 1.53 27.43
N ASN A 46 0.25 0.71 27.21
CA ASN A 46 0.24 -0.71 27.51
C ASN A 46 1.46 -1.09 28.36
N LEU A 47 1.25 -1.36 29.66
CA LEU A 47 2.33 -1.71 30.58
C LEU A 47 2.98 -3.07 30.29
N ASN A 48 2.25 -4.00 29.66
CA ASN A 48 2.84 -5.27 29.23
C ASN A 48 3.83 -5.03 28.10
N PHE A 49 3.44 -4.21 27.13
CA PHE A 49 4.31 -3.76 26.05
C PHE A 49 5.51 -2.97 26.59
N TYR A 50 5.28 -2.06 27.54
CA TYR A 50 6.35 -1.30 28.18
C TYR A 50 7.38 -2.23 28.84
N ARG A 51 6.92 -3.26 29.56
CA ARG A 51 7.80 -4.25 30.19
C ARG A 51 8.60 -5.06 29.17
N SER A 52 7.96 -5.55 28.10
CA SER A 52 8.61 -6.42 27.12
C SER A 52 9.62 -5.69 26.25
N ASN A 53 9.42 -4.40 25.99
CA ASN A 53 10.31 -3.58 25.15
C ASN A 53 11.42 -2.86 25.93
N ASN A 54 11.43 -2.98 27.25
CA ASN A 54 12.41 -2.32 28.12
C ASN A 54 12.96 -3.34 29.14
N LEU A 55 13.63 -4.37 28.62
CA LEU A 55 14.10 -5.52 29.41
C LEU A 55 15.10 -5.12 30.52
N ASP A 56 15.75 -3.96 30.38
CA ASP A 56 16.64 -3.39 31.38
C ASP A 56 15.91 -2.96 32.67
N LEU A 57 14.60 -2.63 32.59
CA LEU A 57 13.81 -2.23 33.76
C LEU A 57 13.68 -3.37 34.79
N ALA A 58 13.58 -4.62 34.31
CA ALA A 58 13.56 -5.78 35.20
C ALA A 58 14.89 -5.94 35.93
N ALA A 59 16.01 -5.73 35.23
CA ALA A 59 17.35 -5.75 35.83
C ALA A 59 17.55 -4.58 36.82
N ALA A 60 16.88 -3.45 36.60
CA ALA A 60 16.84 -2.32 37.52
C ALA A 60 15.85 -2.50 38.70
N GLY A 61 15.20 -3.67 38.82
CA GLY A 61 14.32 -4.02 39.94
C GLY A 61 12.87 -3.56 39.81
N LEU A 62 12.46 -3.07 38.63
CA LEU A 62 11.07 -2.72 38.32
C LEU A 62 10.34 -3.94 37.78
N THR A 63 9.77 -4.74 38.68
CA THR A 63 9.13 -6.03 38.35
C THR A 63 7.61 -6.01 38.52
N THR A 64 7.05 -4.99 39.18
CA THR A 64 5.61 -4.85 39.40
C THR A 64 4.98 -3.81 38.49
N ASN A 65 3.68 -3.93 38.23
CA ASN A 65 2.92 -2.98 37.40
C ASN A 65 2.95 -1.57 37.99
N THR A 66 2.89 -1.44 39.32
CA THR A 66 2.98 -0.15 40.00
C THR A 66 4.33 0.51 39.81
N GLN A 67 5.43 -0.24 39.92
CA GLN A 67 6.77 0.30 39.66
C GLN A 67 6.92 0.75 38.20
N LEU A 68 6.45 -0.07 37.25
CA LEU A 68 6.50 0.25 35.83
C LEU A 68 5.64 1.47 35.47
N PHE A 69 4.44 1.56 36.03
CA PHE A 69 3.56 2.72 35.85
C PHE A 69 4.21 4.01 36.36
N ASN A 70 4.74 3.99 37.58
CA ASN A 70 5.40 5.16 38.18
C ASN A 70 6.63 5.56 37.36
N HIS A 71 7.49 4.60 36.99
CA HIS A 71 8.66 4.89 36.16
C HIS A 71 8.28 5.47 34.81
N LEU A 72 7.29 4.88 34.12
CA LEU A 72 6.82 5.41 32.84
C LEU A 72 6.35 6.86 32.98
N GLN A 73 5.53 7.13 34.00
CA GLN A 73 4.95 8.44 34.28
C GLN A 73 6.00 9.50 34.69
N ASP A 74 7.05 9.10 35.42
CA ASP A 74 8.01 10.02 36.03
C ASP A 74 9.22 10.30 35.12
N SER A 75 9.67 9.32 34.32
CA SER A 75 10.83 9.48 33.44
C SER A 75 10.76 8.71 32.13
N GLY A 76 10.09 7.56 32.09
CA GLY A 76 10.12 6.65 30.94
C GLY A 76 9.61 7.26 29.64
N ILE A 77 8.63 8.18 29.68
CA ILE A 77 8.18 8.91 28.49
C ILE A 77 9.29 9.81 27.95
N ASP A 78 9.90 10.65 28.79
CA ASP A 78 10.94 11.60 28.37
C ASP A 78 12.30 10.91 28.07
N GLU A 79 12.48 9.66 28.52
CA GLU A 79 13.59 8.78 28.09
C GLU A 79 13.39 8.23 26.66
N GLY A 80 12.25 8.49 26.01
CA GLY A 80 11.93 8.00 24.67
C GLY A 80 11.64 6.50 24.61
N ARG A 81 11.32 5.87 25.76
CA ARG A 81 11.08 4.42 25.83
C ARG A 81 9.77 4.05 25.16
N ARG A 82 9.74 2.92 24.45
CA ARG A 82 8.49 2.44 23.84
C ARG A 82 7.55 1.87 24.91
N PHE A 83 6.34 2.44 25.01
CA PHE A 83 5.32 2.08 26.01
C PHE A 83 3.97 1.69 25.40
N SER A 84 3.86 1.79 24.08
CA SER A 84 2.66 1.53 23.33
C SER A 84 2.98 0.80 22.04
N PRO A 85 2.15 -0.19 21.65
CA PRO A 85 2.16 -0.72 20.31
C PRO A 85 1.86 0.37 19.27
N LEU A 86 0.89 1.25 19.53
CA LEU A 86 0.42 2.22 18.55
C LEU A 86 1.13 3.56 18.63
N VAL A 87 1.45 4.05 19.83
CA VAL A 87 2.04 5.39 19.98
C VAL A 87 3.53 5.37 19.71
N ASP A 88 3.94 6.15 18.71
CA ASP A 88 5.33 6.49 18.43
C ASP A 88 5.47 8.02 18.52
N LEU A 89 6.04 8.52 19.62
CA LEU A 89 6.16 9.96 19.87
C LEU A 89 7.21 10.62 18.97
N PHE A 90 8.22 9.86 18.52
CA PHE A 90 9.16 10.34 17.52
C PHE A 90 8.45 10.54 16.18
N PHE A 91 7.69 9.54 15.73
CA PHE A 91 6.87 9.63 14.53
C PHE A 91 5.83 10.76 14.65
N TYR A 92 5.17 10.88 15.81
CA TYR A 92 4.19 11.94 16.05
C TYR A 92 4.81 13.33 15.94
N ARG A 93 6.01 13.54 16.51
CA ARG A 93 6.77 14.79 16.35
C ARG A 93 7.15 15.04 14.90
N TYR A 94 7.64 14.01 14.22
CA TYR A 94 8.12 14.08 12.85
C TYR A 94 7.00 14.40 11.85
N LYS A 95 5.83 13.75 12.00
CA LYS A 95 4.67 13.94 11.13
C LYS A 95 3.87 15.21 11.42
N ASN A 96 4.14 15.89 12.53
CA ASN A 96 3.45 17.13 12.89
C ASN A 96 4.48 18.22 13.22
N PRO A 97 5.07 18.86 12.19
CA PRO A 97 6.20 19.77 12.35
C PRO A 97 5.93 20.97 13.26
N ASP A 98 4.67 21.39 13.39
CA ASP A 98 4.25 22.43 14.33
C ASP A 98 4.52 22.02 15.79
N LEU A 99 4.42 20.72 16.11
CA LEU A 99 4.70 20.18 17.43
C LEU A 99 6.21 20.15 17.73
N ALA A 100 7.05 19.93 16.70
CA ALA A 100 8.50 19.93 16.86
C ALA A 100 9.02 21.31 17.32
N ALA A 101 8.39 22.39 16.89
CA ALA A 101 8.69 23.75 17.35
C ALA A 101 8.05 24.10 18.70
N ALA A 102 6.88 23.52 19.00
CA ALA A 102 6.09 23.86 20.20
C ALA A 102 6.50 23.09 21.46
N PHE A 103 7.06 21.89 21.32
CA PHE A 103 7.30 20.99 22.44
C PHE A 103 8.74 20.50 22.49
N VAL A 104 9.34 20.56 23.68
CA VAL A 104 10.74 20.17 23.90
C VAL A 104 10.87 18.78 24.51
N SER A 105 9.82 18.23 25.12
CA SER A 105 9.84 16.90 25.74
C SER A 105 8.72 15.99 25.24
N ASP A 106 8.94 14.68 25.35
CA ASP A 106 7.98 13.66 24.89
C ASP A 106 6.76 13.58 25.81
N SER A 107 6.91 13.93 27.09
CA SER A 107 5.80 14.12 28.02
C SER A 107 4.79 15.16 27.51
N GLN A 108 5.28 16.28 26.96
CA GLN A 108 4.42 17.31 26.38
C GLN A 108 3.71 16.81 25.11
N LEU A 109 4.40 16.02 24.29
CA LEU A 109 3.81 15.40 23.10
C LEU A 109 2.71 14.42 23.45
N LEU A 110 2.92 13.55 24.44
CA LEU A 110 1.89 12.60 24.88
C LEU A 110 0.68 13.34 25.45
N GLU A 111 0.89 14.39 26.27
CA GLU A 111 -0.19 15.22 26.78
C GLU A 111 -0.96 15.92 25.65
N HIS A 112 -0.26 16.43 24.63
CA HIS A 112 -0.88 17.01 23.45
C HIS A 112 -1.70 15.97 22.68
N LEU A 113 -1.14 14.79 22.44
CA LEU A 113 -1.83 13.68 21.76
C LEU A 113 -3.13 13.31 22.45
N GLN A 114 -3.09 13.14 23.78
CA GLN A 114 -4.27 12.79 24.59
C GLN A 114 -5.35 13.88 24.57
N LYS A 115 -4.96 15.15 24.66
CA LYS A 115 -5.92 16.27 24.83
C LYS A 115 -6.47 16.81 23.52
N ASN A 116 -5.64 16.85 22.48
CA ASN A 116 -5.97 17.50 21.21
C ASN A 116 -5.66 16.59 20.02
N GLY A 117 -4.48 15.96 19.99
CA GLY A 117 -4.00 15.26 18.79
C GLY A 117 -4.93 14.16 18.29
N LEU A 118 -5.51 13.36 19.18
CA LEU A 118 -6.53 12.38 18.80
C LEU A 118 -7.78 13.05 18.21
N ALA A 119 -8.31 14.09 18.86
CA ALA A 119 -9.48 14.81 18.38
C ALA A 119 -9.23 15.50 17.03
N GLU A 120 -8.03 16.05 16.83
CA GLU A 120 -7.57 16.66 15.58
C GLU A 120 -7.30 15.66 14.46
N GLY A 121 -7.21 14.36 14.79
CA GLY A 121 -6.90 13.31 13.82
C GLY A 121 -5.43 13.28 13.37
N ARG A 122 -4.53 13.74 14.23
CA ARG A 122 -3.09 13.83 13.94
C ARG A 122 -2.45 12.45 13.82
N ARG A 123 -1.52 12.27 12.88
CA ARG A 123 -0.80 10.99 12.69
C ARG A 123 0.24 10.78 13.79
N PHE A 124 0.07 9.75 14.62
CA PHE A 124 0.95 9.42 15.75
C PHE A 124 1.54 8.01 15.67
N SER A 125 1.23 7.27 14.60
CA SER A 125 1.70 5.91 14.36
C SER A 125 1.92 5.67 12.88
N PRO A 126 2.98 4.94 12.47
CA PRO A 126 3.07 4.42 11.11
C PRO A 126 2.06 3.30 10.84
N PHE A 127 1.55 2.65 11.90
CA PHE A 127 0.63 1.50 11.83
C PHE A 127 -0.85 1.89 11.92
N PHE A 128 -1.15 3.13 12.26
CA PHE A 128 -2.51 3.63 12.39
C PHE A 128 -2.61 5.09 11.96
N ASP A 129 -3.46 5.33 10.97
CA ASP A 129 -3.89 6.61 10.46
C ASP A 129 -5.42 6.67 10.58
N VAL A 130 -5.92 7.57 11.43
CA VAL A 130 -7.34 7.64 11.76
C VAL A 130 -8.20 8.09 10.57
N ASN A 131 -7.66 8.96 9.71
CA ASN A 131 -8.39 9.47 8.56
C ASN A 131 -8.54 8.36 7.53
N TYR A 132 -7.46 7.61 7.28
CA TYR A 132 -7.51 6.40 6.46
C TYR A 132 -8.44 5.35 7.07
N TYR A 133 -8.30 5.06 8.36
CA TYR A 133 -9.14 4.05 9.02
C TYR A 133 -10.63 4.38 8.89
N LEU A 134 -11.02 5.65 9.07
CA LEU A 134 -12.41 6.06 8.88
C LEU A 134 -12.83 6.03 7.40
N SER A 135 -11.97 6.43 6.47
CA SER A 135 -12.31 6.41 5.03
C SER A 135 -12.52 4.98 4.51
N GLN A 136 -11.79 4.01 5.04
CA GLN A 136 -11.89 2.60 4.66
C GLN A 136 -13.03 1.85 5.37
N ASN A 137 -13.75 2.49 6.29
CA ASN A 137 -14.74 1.82 7.15
C ASN A 137 -16.03 2.65 7.23
N ALA A 138 -16.80 2.63 6.15
CA ALA A 138 -18.04 3.40 6.00
C ALA A 138 -19.08 3.09 7.10
N ASP A 139 -19.09 1.87 7.65
CA ASP A 139 -19.94 1.48 8.78
C ASP A 139 -19.63 2.28 10.06
N LEU A 140 -18.35 2.56 10.32
CA LEU A 140 -17.92 3.35 11.48
C LEU A 140 -18.28 4.83 11.31
N VAL A 141 -18.15 5.35 10.09
CA VAL A 141 -18.60 6.71 9.73
C VAL A 141 -20.11 6.83 9.89
N ALA A 142 -20.87 5.85 9.41
CA ALA A 142 -22.33 5.81 9.56
C ALA A 142 -22.77 5.71 11.03
N ALA A 143 -21.99 5.00 11.87
CA ALA A 143 -22.18 4.95 13.31
C ALA A 143 -21.76 6.23 14.04
N GLY A 144 -21.17 7.21 13.34
CA GLY A 144 -20.80 8.52 13.86
C GLY A 144 -19.60 8.50 14.81
N LEU A 145 -18.69 7.54 14.65
CA LEU A 145 -17.48 7.48 15.47
C LEU A 145 -16.61 8.72 15.24
N ASN A 146 -16.12 9.32 16.33
CA ASN A 146 -15.07 10.32 16.27
C ASN A 146 -13.68 9.69 16.23
N ASN A 147 -12.65 10.50 16.00
CA ASN A 147 -11.26 10.03 15.86
C ASN A 147 -10.74 9.23 17.07
N GLN A 148 -11.11 9.62 18.29
CA GLN A 148 -10.72 8.87 19.49
C GLN A 148 -11.41 7.50 19.53
N GLN A 149 -12.71 7.47 19.24
CA GLN A 149 -13.48 6.23 19.19
C GLN A 149 -13.00 5.30 18.07
N ALA A 150 -12.50 5.85 16.96
CA ALA A 150 -11.91 5.08 15.87
C ALA A 150 -10.62 4.36 16.29
N VAL A 151 -9.74 5.03 17.04
CA VAL A 151 -8.53 4.40 17.64
C VAL A 151 -8.94 3.27 18.59
N GLU A 152 -9.90 3.53 19.47
CA GLU A 152 -10.41 2.53 20.42
C GLU A 152 -11.06 1.35 19.69
N HIS A 153 -11.83 1.61 18.63
CA HIS A 153 -12.44 0.58 17.79
C HIS A 153 -11.38 -0.29 17.14
N PHE A 154 -10.35 0.31 16.54
CA PHE A 154 -9.27 -0.45 15.90
C PHE A 154 -8.57 -1.40 16.88
N GLN A 155 -8.23 -0.90 18.07
CA GLN A 155 -7.56 -1.71 19.09
C GLN A 155 -8.42 -2.87 19.60
N ARG A 156 -9.74 -2.66 19.73
CA ARG A 156 -10.66 -3.64 20.33
C ARG A 156 -11.22 -4.63 19.33
N PHE A 157 -11.48 -4.18 18.12
CA PHE A 157 -12.23 -4.91 17.10
C PHE A 157 -11.46 -4.93 15.78
N GLY A 158 -11.01 -3.78 15.29
CA GLY A 158 -10.40 -3.68 13.97
C GLY A 158 -9.22 -4.63 13.73
N LEU A 159 -8.33 -4.80 14.70
CA LEU A 159 -7.23 -5.78 14.61
C LEU A 159 -7.72 -7.22 14.53
N ALA A 160 -8.79 -7.57 15.26
CA ALA A 160 -9.37 -8.92 15.23
C ALA A 160 -10.19 -9.17 13.95
N GLU A 161 -10.79 -8.11 13.42
CA GLU A 161 -11.56 -8.10 12.17
C GLU A 161 -10.66 -8.00 10.92
N GLY A 162 -9.35 -7.79 11.08
CA GLY A 162 -8.42 -7.60 9.97
C GLY A 162 -8.58 -6.26 9.24
N ARG A 163 -9.27 -5.28 9.84
CA ARG A 163 -9.47 -3.96 9.24
C ARG A 163 -8.13 -3.24 9.06
N ARG A 164 -7.90 -2.74 7.85
CA ARG A 164 -6.70 -1.96 7.51
C ARG A 164 -6.76 -0.60 8.17
N ALA A 165 -5.62 -0.15 8.68
CA ALA A 165 -5.55 1.06 9.47
C ALA A 165 -4.51 2.06 9.03
N SER A 166 -3.79 1.80 7.94
CA SER A 166 -2.83 2.73 7.36
C SER A 166 -2.68 2.43 5.87
N PRO A 167 -2.49 3.45 5.00
CA PRO A 167 -2.27 3.26 3.57
C PRO A 167 -0.95 2.53 3.27
N LEU A 168 -0.02 2.49 4.22
CA LEU A 168 1.25 1.77 4.07
C LEU A 168 1.11 0.25 4.21
N VAL A 169 -0.08 -0.23 4.62
CA VAL A 169 -0.44 -1.65 4.80
C VAL A 169 0.66 -2.49 5.46
N LEU A 170 1.31 -1.94 6.49
CA LEU A 170 2.50 -2.54 7.13
C LEU A 170 2.21 -3.85 7.86
N PHE A 171 0.93 -4.15 8.14
CA PHE A 171 0.52 -5.33 8.88
C PHE A 171 -0.90 -5.75 8.49
N ASP A 172 -1.05 -7.03 8.15
CA ASP A 172 -2.29 -7.77 8.00
C ASP A 172 -2.20 -8.97 8.95
N PRO A 173 -3.06 -9.06 9.98
CA PRO A 173 -3.01 -10.13 10.97
C PRO A 173 -3.25 -11.52 10.39
N THR A 174 -4.13 -11.65 9.42
CA THR A 174 -4.46 -12.94 8.77
C THR A 174 -3.28 -13.42 7.96
N TYR A 175 -2.71 -12.53 7.13
CA TYR A 175 -1.52 -12.84 6.36
C TYR A 175 -0.33 -13.15 7.27
N TYR A 176 -0.05 -12.31 8.26
CA TYR A 176 1.07 -12.50 9.19
C TYR A 176 1.00 -13.86 9.89
N LEU A 177 -0.18 -14.27 10.37
CA LEU A 177 -0.34 -15.60 10.99
C LEU A 177 -0.16 -16.74 9.96
N SER A 178 -0.68 -16.57 8.74
CA SER A 178 -0.53 -17.57 7.67
C SER A 178 0.92 -17.81 7.25
N GLN A 179 1.73 -16.74 7.21
CA GLN A 179 3.13 -16.80 6.76
C GLN A 179 4.10 -17.16 7.89
N ASN A 180 3.66 -17.09 9.14
CA ASN A 180 4.48 -17.37 10.32
C ASN A 180 3.82 -18.44 11.20
N PRO A 181 3.71 -19.71 10.72
CA PRO A 181 2.98 -20.77 11.41
C PRO A 181 3.59 -21.18 12.77
N ASP A 182 4.85 -20.81 13.02
CA ASP A 182 5.50 -20.96 14.33
C ASP A 182 4.80 -20.15 15.43
N LEU A 183 4.19 -19.01 15.07
CA LEU A 183 3.45 -18.17 15.99
C LEU A 183 2.18 -18.86 16.51
N ILE A 184 1.46 -19.55 15.61
CA ILE A 184 0.28 -20.33 15.98
C ILE A 184 0.65 -21.43 16.97
N ALA A 185 1.78 -22.11 16.75
CA ALA A 185 2.31 -23.11 17.68
C ALA A 185 2.72 -22.52 19.04
N ALA A 186 3.12 -21.24 19.06
CA ALA A 186 3.42 -20.48 20.28
C ALA A 186 2.18 -19.87 20.96
N GLY A 187 0.97 -20.13 20.44
CA GLY A 187 -0.29 -19.63 21.02
C GLY A 187 -0.70 -18.23 20.55
N ILE A 188 0.00 -17.65 19.57
CA ILE A 188 -0.35 -16.39 18.92
C ILE A 188 -1.25 -16.72 17.72
N ASN A 189 -2.55 -16.54 17.89
CA ASN A 189 -3.56 -17.11 16.98
C ASN A 189 -4.74 -16.17 16.69
N ASN A 190 -4.62 -14.89 17.04
CA ASN A 190 -5.61 -13.87 16.71
C ASN A 190 -4.90 -12.55 16.37
N GLY A 191 -5.61 -11.63 15.71
CA GLY A 191 -5.02 -10.40 15.20
C GLY A 191 -4.39 -9.50 16.25
N GLN A 192 -4.92 -9.48 17.48
CA GLN A 192 -4.35 -8.68 18.57
C GLN A 192 -2.99 -9.21 19.03
N THR A 193 -2.93 -10.51 19.35
CA THR A 193 -1.66 -11.15 19.76
C THR A 193 -0.63 -11.17 18.62
N ALA A 194 -1.10 -11.29 17.37
CA ALA A 194 -0.28 -11.21 16.17
C ALA A 194 0.34 -9.82 16.01
N PHE A 195 -0.45 -8.77 16.16
CA PHE A 195 0.01 -7.38 16.08
C PHE A 195 1.01 -7.05 17.19
N GLU A 196 0.73 -7.46 18.43
CA GLU A 196 1.65 -7.31 19.54
C GLU A 196 2.99 -8.02 19.27
N HIS A 197 2.97 -9.26 18.76
CA HIS A 197 4.19 -9.96 18.38
C HIS A 197 4.92 -9.23 17.25
N PHE A 198 4.22 -8.85 16.19
CA PHE A 198 4.81 -8.15 15.05
C PHE A 198 5.56 -6.91 15.50
N GLN A 199 4.97 -6.08 16.34
CA GLN A 199 5.60 -4.84 16.76
C GLN A 199 6.76 -5.02 17.75
N ASN A 200 6.74 -6.10 18.54
CA ASN A 200 7.80 -6.43 19.50
C ASN A 200 8.99 -7.13 18.83
N TYR A 201 8.72 -8.01 17.88
CA TYR A 201 9.69 -8.93 17.32
C TYR A 201 9.60 -8.96 15.80
N GLY A 202 8.41 -9.22 15.24
CA GLY A 202 8.24 -9.49 13.81
C GLY A 202 8.76 -8.40 12.87
N TYR A 203 8.64 -7.13 13.25
CA TYR A 203 9.13 -5.98 12.49
C TYR A 203 10.66 -5.98 12.43
N ALA A 204 11.33 -6.20 13.57
CA ALA A 204 12.79 -6.31 13.63
C ALA A 204 13.32 -7.60 12.99
N GLU A 205 12.58 -8.70 13.14
CA GLU A 205 12.85 -10.01 12.54
C GLU A 205 12.55 -10.05 11.03
N ARG A 206 11.99 -8.97 10.46
CA ARG A 206 11.62 -8.86 9.03
C ARG A 206 10.64 -9.94 8.58
N ARG A 207 9.73 -10.35 9.47
CA ARG A 207 8.68 -11.33 9.15
C ARG A 207 7.70 -10.75 8.14
N ARG A 208 7.27 -11.60 7.20
CA ARG A 208 6.21 -11.30 6.22
C ARG A 208 4.93 -10.94 6.95
N SER A 209 4.55 -9.68 6.89
CA SER A 209 3.57 -9.05 7.79
C SER A 209 2.34 -8.50 7.11
N SER A 210 2.37 -8.33 5.80
CA SER A 210 1.16 -8.15 5.02
C SER A 210 1.37 -8.73 3.63
N LEU A 211 0.29 -9.18 2.99
CA LEU A 211 0.28 -9.55 1.58
C LEU A 211 0.80 -8.40 0.71
N PHE A 212 0.50 -7.17 1.15
CA PHE A 212 0.81 -5.90 0.52
C PHE A 212 2.00 -5.20 1.19
N PHE A 213 2.67 -5.84 2.15
CA PHE A 213 3.94 -5.40 2.74
C PHE A 213 4.86 -6.62 3.01
N ASP A 214 5.62 -7.01 2.00
CA ASP A 214 6.87 -7.77 2.16
C ASP A 214 8.04 -6.79 2.18
N ARG A 215 8.70 -6.66 3.35
CA ARG A 215 9.92 -5.87 3.49
C ARG A 215 10.99 -6.35 2.52
N ASN A 216 11.00 -7.60 2.06
CA ASN A 216 11.98 -8.06 1.09
C ASN A 216 11.74 -7.48 -0.32
N SER A 217 10.48 -7.29 -0.73
CA SER A 217 10.13 -6.63 -2.00
C SER A 217 10.47 -5.13 -2.00
N ILE A 218 10.18 -4.43 -0.88
CA ILE A 218 10.47 -3.00 -0.73
C ILE A 218 11.96 -2.76 -0.46
N ALA A 219 12.59 -3.56 0.41
CA ALA A 219 14.01 -3.40 0.72
C ALA A 219 14.91 -3.73 -0.47
N ALA A 220 14.41 -4.45 -1.48
CA ALA A 220 15.12 -4.58 -2.74
C ALA A 220 15.27 -3.24 -3.48
N LEU A 221 14.34 -2.31 -3.26
CA LEU A 221 14.31 -1.00 -3.90
C LEU A 221 14.77 0.16 -3.01
N ILE A 222 15.21 -0.11 -1.77
CA ILE A 222 15.61 0.94 -0.81
C ILE A 222 16.93 0.57 -0.14
N GLU A 223 17.79 1.57 0.05
CA GLU A 223 19.04 1.44 0.79
C GLU A 223 18.87 1.09 2.27
N ASN A 224 19.93 0.54 2.88
CA ASN A 224 19.95 0.27 4.31
C ASN A 224 21.24 0.79 4.97
N PRO A 225 21.18 1.88 5.77
CA PRO A 225 19.98 2.62 6.16
C PRO A 225 19.30 3.36 4.98
N PRO A 226 17.98 3.66 5.06
CA PRO A 226 17.28 4.34 3.98
C PRO A 226 17.90 5.69 3.64
N ALA A 227 18.24 5.87 2.37
CA ALA A 227 18.69 7.14 1.81
C ALA A 227 17.47 7.94 1.37
N ARG A 228 17.27 9.16 1.91
CA ARG A 228 16.09 9.99 1.60
C ARG A 228 16.33 11.47 1.93
N TRP A 229 15.53 12.34 1.34
CA TRP A 229 15.47 13.74 1.75
C TRP A 229 14.66 13.90 3.03
N GLU A 230 15.13 14.75 3.95
CA GLU A 230 14.37 15.10 5.15
C GLU A 230 13.36 16.22 4.85
N VAL A 231 12.27 15.85 4.16
CA VAL A 231 11.18 16.75 3.80
C VAL A 231 9.94 16.43 4.65
N PRO A 232 9.44 17.37 5.45
CA PRO A 232 8.22 17.14 6.21
C PRO A 232 7.00 17.06 5.30
N GLU A 233 5.93 16.46 5.80
CA GLU A 233 4.61 16.48 5.14
C GLU A 233 4.13 17.93 4.92
N GLY A 234 3.62 18.23 3.73
CA GLY A 234 3.33 19.59 3.25
C GLY A 234 4.57 20.44 2.91
N GLY A 235 5.77 19.91 3.10
CA GLY A 235 7.04 20.58 2.83
C GLY A 235 7.33 20.79 1.34
N THR A 236 8.59 21.13 1.02
CA THR A 236 9.02 21.38 -0.35
C THR A 236 10.37 20.74 -0.62
N LEU A 237 10.45 19.97 -1.70
CA LEU A 237 11.68 19.50 -2.32
C LEU A 237 11.89 20.30 -3.60
N THR A 238 13.06 20.92 -3.75
CA THR A 238 13.34 21.80 -4.90
C THR A 238 14.11 21.09 -5.99
N PHE A 239 13.84 21.42 -7.25
CA PHE A 239 14.63 20.96 -8.38
C PHE A 239 15.01 22.13 -9.31
N SER A 240 16.07 21.97 -10.09
CA SER A 240 16.50 22.97 -11.06
C SER A 240 17.18 22.36 -12.28
N PHE A 241 17.43 23.20 -13.29
CA PHE A 241 18.11 22.79 -14.52
C PHE A 241 19.42 23.57 -14.65
N VAL A 242 20.52 22.84 -14.82
CA VAL A 242 21.83 23.47 -15.03
C VAL A 242 21.77 24.37 -16.25
N THR A 243 22.30 25.58 -16.13
CA THR A 243 22.38 26.55 -17.22
C THR A 243 23.78 26.57 -17.80
N ALA A 244 23.95 27.17 -18.98
CA ALA A 244 25.29 27.44 -19.51
C ALA A 244 26.20 28.22 -18.54
N ALA A 245 25.63 29.06 -17.66
CA ALA A 245 26.38 29.83 -16.68
C ALA A 245 26.74 29.02 -15.42
N SER A 246 25.81 28.21 -14.90
CA SER A 246 26.06 27.39 -13.71
C SER A 246 26.91 26.16 -14.02
N ALA A 247 26.89 25.64 -15.25
CA ALA A 247 27.69 24.50 -15.68
C ALA A 247 29.20 24.66 -15.43
N PHE A 248 29.75 25.87 -15.57
CA PHE A 248 31.17 26.14 -15.29
C PHE A 248 31.56 26.00 -13.81
N ASN A 249 30.58 26.05 -12.92
CA ASN A 249 30.77 25.93 -11.47
C ASN A 249 30.34 24.57 -10.94
N TYR A 250 29.97 23.63 -11.82
CA TYR A 250 29.67 22.27 -11.41
C TYR A 250 30.93 21.62 -10.82
N THR A 251 30.82 21.10 -9.61
CA THR A 251 31.96 20.58 -8.85
C THR A 251 32.17 19.08 -9.02
N GLY A 252 31.22 18.39 -9.65
CA GLY A 252 31.35 16.98 -9.96
C GLY A 252 32.46 16.71 -10.99
N PRO A 253 33.02 15.49 -10.99
CA PRO A 253 34.06 15.02 -11.91
C PRO A 253 33.71 15.06 -13.41
N GLU A 254 32.43 15.25 -13.75
CA GLU A 254 31.87 15.13 -15.07
C GLU A 254 32.39 16.19 -16.06
N LYS A 255 32.56 15.76 -17.31
CA LYS A 255 32.96 16.65 -18.40
C LYS A 255 31.78 17.05 -19.27
N ASN A 256 31.89 18.24 -19.87
CA ASN A 256 30.89 18.81 -20.77
C ASN A 256 29.50 18.91 -20.13
N VAL A 257 29.48 19.21 -18.82
CA VAL A 257 28.26 19.57 -18.11
C VAL A 257 27.57 20.71 -18.86
N GLY A 258 26.27 20.59 -19.06
CA GLY A 258 25.53 21.60 -19.79
C GLY A 258 24.04 21.46 -19.69
N GLU A 259 23.38 22.52 -20.14
CA GLU A 259 21.93 22.65 -20.07
C GLU A 259 21.18 21.62 -20.93
N VAL A 260 20.12 21.06 -20.36
CA VAL A 260 19.19 20.16 -21.05
C VAL A 260 18.21 20.92 -21.96
N SER A 261 17.65 20.24 -22.95
CA SER A 261 16.67 20.85 -23.87
C SER A 261 15.36 21.21 -23.18
N GLU A 262 14.61 22.18 -23.71
CA GLU A 262 13.31 22.57 -23.14
C GLU A 262 12.30 21.40 -23.13
N ALA A 263 12.39 20.49 -24.10
CA ALA A 263 11.58 19.28 -24.14
C ALA A 263 11.85 18.38 -22.92
N ILE A 264 13.13 18.18 -22.57
CA ILE A 264 13.51 17.44 -21.35
C ILE A 264 12.99 18.17 -20.10
N LYS A 265 13.15 19.50 -20.02
CA LYS A 265 12.62 20.27 -18.89
C LYS A 265 11.12 20.08 -18.70
N ASN A 266 10.36 20.08 -19.81
CA ASN A 266 8.92 19.85 -19.77
C ASN A 266 8.56 18.43 -19.33
N ASN A 267 9.28 17.41 -19.79
CA ASN A 267 9.10 16.03 -19.31
C ASN A 267 9.38 15.92 -17.81
N VAL A 268 10.50 16.47 -17.33
CA VAL A 268 10.87 16.46 -15.90
C VAL A 268 9.81 17.17 -15.04
N ARG A 269 9.37 18.37 -15.44
CA ARG A 269 8.27 19.08 -14.77
C ARG A 269 7.00 18.23 -14.72
N TYR A 270 6.65 17.60 -15.83
CA TYR A 270 5.46 16.74 -15.88
C TYR A 270 5.59 15.57 -14.90
N ILE A 271 6.75 14.90 -14.88
CA ILE A 271 7.03 13.76 -13.99
C ILE A 271 6.91 14.20 -12.52
N PHE A 272 7.55 15.30 -12.11
CA PHE A 272 7.42 15.78 -10.73
C PHE A 272 5.99 16.17 -10.37
N TYR A 273 5.32 16.97 -11.21
CA TYR A 273 4.04 17.57 -10.85
C TYR A 273 2.84 16.64 -11.03
N ASN A 274 2.90 15.66 -11.93
CA ASN A 274 1.75 14.83 -12.28
C ASN A 274 1.96 13.35 -11.98
N LEU A 275 3.18 12.90 -11.70
CA LEU A 275 3.45 11.49 -11.38
C LEU A 275 3.91 11.31 -9.93
N TYR A 276 4.88 12.10 -9.46
CA TYR A 276 5.37 11.98 -8.08
C TYR A 276 4.57 12.81 -7.06
N ALA A 277 4.13 14.03 -7.39
CA ALA A 277 3.33 14.85 -6.47
C ALA A 277 1.99 14.18 -6.04
N PRO A 278 1.26 13.46 -6.91
CA PRO A 278 0.08 12.71 -6.49
C PRO A 278 0.33 11.61 -5.46
N ILE A 279 1.53 11.03 -5.42
CA ILE A 279 1.84 9.87 -4.57
C ILE A 279 2.64 10.22 -3.31
N LEU A 280 3.22 11.43 -3.23
CA LEU A 280 4.08 11.89 -2.12
C LEU A 280 3.49 13.06 -1.32
N PRO A 281 3.69 13.11 0.00
CA PRO A 281 2.99 14.03 0.90
C PRO A 281 3.65 15.40 0.98
N PHE A 282 4.42 15.81 -0.04
CA PHE A 282 5.12 17.10 -0.08
C PHE A 282 5.18 17.65 -1.51
N ASN A 283 5.55 18.91 -1.64
CA ASN A 283 5.52 19.63 -2.91
C ASN A 283 6.88 19.58 -3.62
N PHE A 284 6.84 19.51 -4.95
CA PHE A 284 8.00 19.76 -5.80
C PHE A 284 7.96 21.20 -6.30
N VAL A 285 9.09 21.91 -6.26
CA VAL A 285 9.18 23.30 -6.73
C VAL A 285 10.41 23.48 -7.61
N GLU A 286 10.20 23.95 -8.84
CA GLU A 286 11.32 24.38 -9.70
C GLU A 286 11.87 25.71 -9.17
N VAL A 287 13.19 25.78 -8.98
CA VAL A 287 13.87 27.02 -8.61
C VAL A 287 14.85 27.46 -9.71
N PRO A 288 15.08 28.77 -9.90
CA PRO A 288 16.04 29.25 -10.89
C PRO A 288 17.45 28.80 -10.53
N GLU A 289 18.19 28.28 -11.52
CA GLU A 289 19.60 27.92 -11.30
C GLU A 289 20.56 29.08 -11.64
N THR A 290 21.53 29.28 -10.75
CA THR A 290 22.63 30.24 -10.88
C THR A 290 23.93 29.60 -10.40
N SER A 291 25.05 30.31 -10.47
CA SER A 291 26.35 29.83 -9.96
C SER A 291 26.40 29.62 -8.44
N THR A 292 25.42 30.13 -7.68
CA THR A 292 25.43 30.11 -6.20
C THR A 292 24.09 29.68 -5.60
N HIS A 293 23.13 29.31 -6.43
CA HIS A 293 21.79 28.89 -6.00
C HIS A 293 21.23 27.91 -7.01
N HIS A 294 20.79 26.75 -6.53
CA HIS A 294 20.22 25.66 -7.32
C HIS A 294 19.19 24.92 -6.45
N GLY A 295 18.39 24.06 -7.09
CA GLY A 295 17.53 23.12 -6.39
C GLY A 295 18.34 22.02 -5.71
N GLN A 296 17.67 21.23 -4.88
CA GLN A 296 18.26 20.04 -4.26
C GLN A 296 18.51 18.93 -5.27
N ILE A 297 17.67 18.81 -6.30
CA ILE A 297 17.84 17.88 -7.42
C ILE A 297 18.13 18.70 -8.67
N ARG A 298 19.21 18.41 -9.39
CA ARG A 298 19.58 19.17 -10.60
C ARG A 298 19.64 18.26 -11.81
N PHE A 299 19.20 18.76 -12.96
CA PHE A 299 19.25 18.03 -14.23
C PHE A 299 20.24 18.67 -15.19
N MET A 300 21.09 17.84 -15.79
CA MET A 300 22.10 18.30 -16.73
C MET A 300 22.45 17.24 -17.78
N PHE A 301 22.93 17.69 -18.93
CA PHE A 301 23.74 16.81 -19.78
C PHE A 301 25.14 16.69 -19.20
N SER A 302 25.75 15.52 -19.34
CA SER A 302 27.19 15.34 -19.23
C SER A 302 27.67 14.26 -20.22
N ASN A 303 28.99 14.14 -20.36
CA ASN A 303 29.60 13.00 -21.03
C ASN A 303 29.99 11.89 -20.05
N GLY A 304 29.50 11.95 -18.80
CA GLY A 304 29.80 11.00 -17.74
C GLY A 304 31.23 11.06 -17.22
N ASP A 305 31.45 10.39 -16.10
CA ASP A 305 32.74 10.21 -15.45
C ASP A 305 33.58 9.14 -16.12
N SER A 306 34.28 9.46 -17.21
CA SER A 306 35.24 8.53 -17.81
C SER A 306 34.71 7.15 -18.27
N VAL A 307 33.43 6.80 -18.05
CA VAL A 307 32.79 5.56 -18.49
C VAL A 307 32.18 5.77 -19.88
N PRO A 308 32.73 5.13 -20.93
CA PRO A 308 32.13 5.18 -22.26
C PRO A 308 30.83 4.37 -22.26
N GLY A 309 29.67 5.00 -22.52
CA GLY A 309 28.44 4.28 -22.87
C GLY A 309 27.23 4.44 -21.95
N PHE A 310 27.33 5.13 -20.80
CA PHE A 310 26.17 5.34 -19.92
C PHE A 310 25.00 6.01 -20.65
N TYR A 311 23.77 5.69 -20.27
CA TYR A 311 22.57 6.34 -20.81
C TYR A 311 22.18 7.55 -19.93
N ALA A 312 21.94 7.31 -18.64
CA ALA A 312 21.80 8.30 -17.58
C ALA A 312 22.34 7.72 -16.25
N TYR A 313 22.52 8.56 -15.25
CA TYR A 313 22.71 8.15 -13.85
C TYR A 313 22.38 9.31 -12.91
N THR A 314 22.25 8.98 -11.62
CA THR A 314 21.98 9.92 -10.55
C THR A 314 22.97 9.74 -9.41
N TYR A 315 23.41 10.84 -8.80
CA TYR A 315 24.14 10.78 -7.54
C TYR A 315 23.21 10.32 -6.42
N GLU A 316 23.52 9.15 -5.84
CA GLU A 316 22.81 8.62 -4.68
C GLU A 316 22.89 9.56 -3.48
N LEU A 317 21.89 9.52 -2.61
CA LEU A 317 21.80 10.39 -1.44
C LEU A 317 22.80 9.94 -0.37
N GLY A 318 23.92 10.67 -0.21
CA GLY A 318 25.05 10.31 0.66
C GLY A 318 25.54 11.43 1.60
N TYR A 319 24.79 12.52 1.74
CA TYR A 319 25.13 13.76 2.45
C TYR A 319 26.26 14.59 1.81
N ASN A 320 26.19 14.81 0.50
CA ASN A 320 27.09 15.74 -0.20
C ASN A 320 26.31 16.71 -1.13
N ASP A 321 27.00 17.74 -1.64
CA ASP A 321 26.37 18.80 -2.44
C ASP A 321 25.91 18.35 -3.85
N LEU A 322 26.24 17.13 -4.27
CA LEU A 322 25.84 16.54 -5.56
C LEU A 322 24.66 15.56 -5.42
N ASP A 323 24.22 15.26 -4.19
CA ASP A 323 23.13 14.32 -3.94
C ASP A 323 21.88 14.64 -4.77
N GLY A 324 21.38 13.67 -5.53
CA GLY A 324 20.22 13.83 -6.40
C GLY A 324 20.51 14.53 -7.73
N ASP A 325 21.75 14.88 -8.05
CA ASP A 325 22.09 15.42 -9.37
C ASP A 325 21.98 14.32 -10.44
N VAL A 326 21.19 14.61 -11.47
CA VAL A 326 20.83 13.71 -12.57
C VAL A 326 21.61 14.09 -13.83
N HIS A 327 22.40 13.13 -14.32
CA HIS A 327 23.23 13.25 -15.50
C HIS A 327 22.65 12.47 -16.68
N LEU A 328 22.36 13.19 -17.77
CA LEU A 328 21.85 12.60 -19.01
C LEU A 328 22.95 12.56 -20.07
N ASN A 329 23.07 11.45 -20.80
CA ASN A 329 24.00 11.38 -21.93
C ASN A 329 23.45 12.16 -23.12
N ARG A 330 24.13 13.26 -23.47
CA ARG A 330 23.79 14.10 -24.62
C ARG A 330 23.70 13.33 -25.94
N ASN A 331 24.46 12.25 -26.10
CA ASN A 331 24.49 11.47 -27.34
C ASN A 331 23.28 10.55 -27.53
N ALA A 332 22.38 10.47 -26.53
CA ALA A 332 21.08 9.83 -26.68
C ALA A 332 20.09 10.72 -27.45
N GLU A 333 20.29 12.05 -27.44
CA GLU A 333 19.39 12.98 -28.12
C GLU A 333 19.43 12.81 -29.64
N GLY A 334 18.27 13.04 -30.29
CA GLY A 334 18.09 12.87 -31.73
C GLY A 334 17.75 11.44 -32.18
N ARG A 335 17.67 10.49 -31.24
CA ARG A 335 17.12 9.15 -31.45
C ARG A 335 15.62 9.13 -31.17
N SER A 336 14.91 8.11 -31.65
CA SER A 336 13.47 7.94 -31.37
C SER A 336 13.17 7.69 -29.89
N ASP A 337 14.15 7.22 -29.15
CA ASP A 337 14.08 6.86 -27.74
C ASP A 337 14.75 7.88 -26.81
N ALA A 338 14.97 9.11 -27.27
CA ALA A 338 15.66 10.18 -26.53
C ALA A 338 14.93 10.66 -25.25
N PHE A 339 15.63 11.36 -24.35
CA PHE A 339 15.02 11.93 -23.13
C PHE A 339 13.99 13.03 -23.43
N SER A 340 14.15 13.69 -24.57
CA SER A 340 13.18 14.66 -25.10
C SER A 340 11.93 14.02 -25.73
N SER A 341 11.92 12.70 -25.93
CA SER A 341 10.73 11.96 -26.37
C SER A 341 9.68 11.90 -25.25
N GLY A 342 8.41 11.79 -25.62
CA GLY A 342 7.30 11.77 -24.67
C GLY A 342 7.06 10.40 -23.98
N PRO A 343 5.93 10.29 -23.25
CA PRO A 343 5.49 9.05 -22.61
C PRO A 343 5.56 7.82 -23.53
N GLY A 344 6.02 6.70 -22.98
CA GLY A 344 6.15 5.42 -23.67
C GLY A 344 7.50 5.19 -24.34
N SER A 345 8.38 6.19 -24.34
CA SER A 345 9.76 6.06 -24.82
C SER A 345 10.74 5.67 -23.71
N ARG A 346 11.84 5.02 -24.09
CA ARG A 346 12.92 4.65 -23.16
C ARG A 346 13.47 5.87 -22.40
N GLY A 347 13.73 6.97 -23.10
CA GLY A 347 14.25 8.18 -22.48
C GLY A 347 13.29 8.81 -21.48
N TYR A 348 11.99 8.76 -21.73
CA TYR A 348 10.99 9.22 -20.75
C TYR A 348 10.95 8.32 -19.51
N ALA A 349 10.96 7.00 -19.68
CA ALA A 349 11.04 6.06 -18.56
C ALA A 349 12.35 6.20 -17.77
N ALA A 350 13.47 6.46 -18.44
CA ALA A 350 14.74 6.75 -17.80
C ALA A 350 14.67 8.03 -16.94
N LEU A 351 13.96 9.07 -17.37
CA LEU A 351 13.75 10.25 -16.50
C LEU A 351 12.97 9.89 -15.23
N ILE A 352 11.96 9.01 -15.31
CA ILE A 352 11.21 8.54 -14.13
C ILE A 352 12.14 7.72 -13.22
N HIS A 353 12.97 6.86 -13.79
CA HIS A 353 13.96 6.03 -13.12
C HIS A 353 15.01 6.86 -12.36
N GLU A 354 15.63 7.82 -13.03
CA GLU A 354 16.63 8.70 -12.40
C GLU A 354 16.02 9.57 -11.30
N ILE A 355 14.77 10.04 -11.48
CA ILE A 355 14.05 10.71 -10.39
C ILE A 355 13.80 9.75 -9.22
N GLY A 356 13.54 8.46 -9.49
CA GLY A 356 13.45 7.43 -8.46
C GLY A 356 14.72 7.35 -7.62
N HIS A 357 15.89 7.29 -8.27
CA HIS A 357 17.20 7.36 -7.59
C HIS A 357 17.40 8.67 -6.81
N ALA A 358 17.06 9.81 -7.40
CA ALA A 358 17.17 11.13 -6.75
C ALA A 358 16.27 11.25 -5.51
N LEU A 359 15.25 10.41 -5.40
CA LEU A 359 14.37 10.30 -4.25
C LEU A 359 14.74 9.14 -3.30
N GLY A 360 15.78 8.36 -3.60
CA GLY A 360 16.33 7.34 -2.71
C GLY A 360 15.97 5.89 -3.03
N LEU A 361 15.42 5.61 -4.22
CA LEU A 361 15.28 4.24 -4.70
C LEU A 361 16.60 3.69 -5.22
N LYS A 362 16.81 2.38 -5.13
CA LYS A 362 17.94 1.65 -5.74
C LYS A 362 17.43 0.63 -6.76
N HIS A 363 18.33 0.06 -7.54
CA HIS A 363 17.98 -1.06 -8.42
C HIS A 363 17.53 -2.30 -7.61
N PRO A 364 16.52 -3.05 -8.11
CA PRO A 364 15.95 -4.20 -7.43
C PRO A 364 16.81 -5.47 -7.51
N GLY A 365 17.77 -5.54 -8.43
CA GLY A 365 18.57 -6.74 -8.68
C GLY A 365 20.06 -6.56 -8.33
N ASN A 366 20.83 -7.63 -8.51
CA ASN A 366 22.28 -7.62 -8.30
C ASN A 366 23.01 -7.00 -9.50
N TYR A 367 22.70 -5.76 -9.84
CA TYR A 367 23.32 -5.03 -10.93
C TYR A 367 23.31 -3.54 -10.61
N ASN A 368 24.42 -2.87 -10.90
CA ASN A 368 24.54 -1.43 -10.84
C ASN A 368 25.43 -1.00 -12.02
N GLY A 369 24.81 -0.55 -13.12
CA GLY A 369 25.54 -0.16 -14.33
C GLY A 369 26.52 -1.23 -14.84
N GLU A 370 27.45 -0.84 -15.72
CA GLU A 370 28.41 -1.79 -16.32
C GLU A 370 29.52 -2.27 -15.37
N ASP A 371 29.65 -1.69 -14.15
CA ASP A 371 30.87 -1.82 -13.34
C ASP A 371 30.67 -2.13 -11.83
N SER A 372 29.46 -2.44 -11.34
CA SER A 372 29.29 -2.80 -9.92
C SER A 372 28.19 -3.82 -9.62
N GLU A 373 28.43 -4.66 -8.60
CA GLU A 373 27.41 -5.49 -7.95
C GLU A 373 26.47 -4.60 -7.12
N GLY A 374 25.18 -4.93 -7.08
CA GLY A 374 24.21 -4.24 -6.23
C GLY A 374 24.45 -4.53 -4.74
N GLU A 375 23.69 -3.88 -3.87
CA GLU A 375 23.62 -4.23 -2.44
C GLU A 375 22.33 -5.01 -2.15
N PRO A 376 22.38 -6.19 -1.49
CA PRO A 376 21.20 -6.99 -1.19
C PRO A 376 20.33 -6.35 -0.08
N PRO A 377 19.04 -6.69 0.02
CA PRO A 377 18.33 -7.76 -0.69
C PRO A 377 17.97 -7.40 -2.14
N TYR A 378 17.56 -8.42 -2.91
CA TYR A 378 17.11 -8.30 -4.30
C TYR A 378 15.72 -8.91 -4.50
N LEU A 379 15.01 -8.44 -5.52
CA LEU A 379 13.80 -9.12 -5.99
C LEU A 379 14.15 -10.49 -6.58
N PRO A 380 13.25 -11.48 -6.47
CA PRO A 380 13.34 -12.67 -7.30
C PRO A 380 13.31 -12.31 -8.79
N TYR A 381 14.02 -13.07 -9.63
CA TYR A 381 14.16 -12.76 -11.05
C TYR A 381 12.83 -12.62 -11.81
N TRP A 382 11.78 -13.34 -11.40
CA TRP A 382 10.45 -13.26 -12.01
C TRP A 382 9.62 -12.04 -11.56
N GLU A 383 10.04 -11.32 -10.52
CA GLU A 383 9.42 -10.05 -10.09
C GLU A 383 10.23 -8.83 -10.51
N ASP A 384 11.52 -9.02 -10.80
CA ASP A 384 12.42 -7.99 -11.29
C ASP A 384 12.18 -7.73 -12.79
N HIS A 385 11.18 -6.88 -13.09
CA HIS A 385 10.84 -6.44 -14.44
C HIS A 385 10.10 -5.08 -14.45
N ASN A 386 10.10 -4.39 -15.60
CA ASN A 386 9.60 -3.01 -15.71
C ASN A 386 8.09 -2.79 -15.50
N ILE A 387 7.27 -3.84 -15.48
CA ILE A 387 5.86 -3.72 -15.06
C ILE A 387 5.72 -3.54 -13.54
N ASN A 388 6.62 -4.11 -12.75
CA ASN A 388 6.57 -3.99 -11.29
C ASN A 388 7.27 -2.71 -10.83
N THR A 389 8.43 -2.41 -11.41
CA THR A 389 9.27 -1.26 -11.04
C THR A 389 10.02 -0.70 -12.24
N VAL A 390 10.00 0.62 -12.42
CA VAL A 390 10.82 1.31 -13.43
C VAL A 390 12.32 1.25 -13.10
N MET A 391 12.68 0.84 -11.87
CA MET A 391 14.06 0.66 -11.43
C MET A 391 14.71 -0.63 -11.98
N SER A 392 13.93 -1.53 -12.59
CA SER A 392 14.45 -2.76 -13.18
C SER A 392 15.20 -2.50 -14.48
N TYR A 393 16.29 -3.24 -14.73
CA TYR A 393 16.93 -3.34 -16.05
C TYR A 393 16.39 -4.47 -16.93
N ASN A 394 15.56 -5.33 -16.35
CA ASN A 394 14.95 -6.46 -17.04
C ASN A 394 13.71 -6.01 -17.82
N ASP A 395 13.93 -5.60 -19.06
CA ASP A 395 12.89 -5.18 -19.98
C ASP A 395 12.62 -6.27 -21.04
N PRO A 396 11.38 -6.74 -21.21
CA PRO A 396 11.04 -7.54 -22.37
C PRO A 396 11.28 -6.76 -23.66
N SER A 397 11.98 -7.38 -24.61
CA SER A 397 12.31 -6.72 -25.87
C SER A 397 11.05 -6.39 -26.68
N LEU A 398 10.96 -5.16 -27.21
CA LEU A 398 9.86 -4.64 -28.05
C LEU A 398 8.59 -4.20 -27.32
N ASP A 399 8.58 -4.27 -26.00
CA ASP A 399 7.44 -3.82 -25.20
C ASP A 399 7.46 -2.30 -24.98
N PRO A 400 6.29 -1.68 -24.74
CA PRO A 400 6.24 -0.29 -24.34
C PRO A 400 6.97 -0.06 -23.01
N PHE A 401 7.49 1.16 -22.83
CA PHE A 401 8.12 1.57 -21.58
C PHE A 401 7.09 2.18 -20.60
N PRO A 402 7.30 2.03 -19.29
CA PRO A 402 6.48 2.69 -18.27
C PRO A 402 6.33 4.20 -18.48
N ILE A 403 5.12 4.70 -18.27
CA ILE A 403 4.80 6.14 -18.36
C ILE A 403 4.57 6.79 -16.99
N THR A 404 4.60 5.99 -15.93
CA THR A 404 4.49 6.39 -14.52
C THR A 404 5.53 5.61 -13.70
N PRO A 405 5.84 6.03 -12.45
CA PRO A 405 6.29 5.07 -11.44
C PRO A 405 5.30 3.90 -11.37
N MET A 406 5.80 2.68 -11.23
CA MET A 406 5.00 1.45 -11.20
C MET A 406 4.68 1.05 -9.75
N ALA A 407 3.89 -0.01 -9.56
CA ALA A 407 3.32 -0.35 -8.25
C ALA A 407 4.39 -0.54 -7.15
N TYR A 408 5.55 -1.13 -7.45
CA TYR A 408 6.63 -1.29 -6.47
C TYR A 408 7.36 0.03 -6.20
N ASP A 409 7.49 0.90 -7.20
CA ASP A 409 8.09 2.24 -7.04
C ASP A 409 7.24 3.11 -6.11
N ILE A 410 5.93 3.14 -6.36
CA ILE A 410 4.96 3.89 -5.54
C ILE A 410 5.02 3.40 -4.10
N ARG A 411 5.00 2.08 -3.90
CA ARG A 411 5.06 1.49 -2.56
C ARG A 411 6.39 1.79 -1.85
N ALA A 412 7.52 1.68 -2.53
CA ALA A 412 8.83 1.94 -1.96
C ALA A 412 9.00 3.42 -1.60
N ILE A 413 8.57 4.33 -2.49
CA ILE A 413 8.68 5.77 -2.24
C ILE A 413 7.73 6.23 -1.13
N GLN A 414 6.53 5.65 -1.05
CA GLN A 414 5.62 5.91 0.07
C GLN A 414 6.12 5.32 1.39
N TYR A 415 6.90 4.24 1.37
CA TYR A 415 7.58 3.77 2.58
C TYR A 415 8.62 4.79 3.08
N LEU A 416 9.38 5.43 2.17
CA LEU A 416 10.39 6.43 2.54
C LEU A 416 9.79 7.72 3.12
N TYR A 417 8.70 8.19 2.53
CA TYR A 417 8.18 9.55 2.78
C TYR A 417 6.78 9.59 3.40
N GLY A 418 6.01 8.51 3.26
CA GLY A 418 4.57 8.46 3.47
C GLY A 418 3.79 8.56 2.15
N ALA A 419 2.51 8.20 2.19
CA ALA A 419 1.58 8.35 1.09
C ALA A 419 0.84 9.70 1.14
N ASN A 420 0.51 10.25 -0.04
CA ASN A 420 -0.35 11.43 -0.17
C ASN A 420 -1.83 11.03 -0.26
N ASN A 421 -2.71 11.92 0.21
CA ASN A 421 -4.14 11.81 -0.08
C ASN A 421 -4.40 12.36 -1.49
N PHE A 422 -4.68 11.46 -2.41
CA PHE A 422 -4.96 11.76 -3.81
C PHE A 422 -6.16 10.95 -4.29
N ASN A 423 -7.02 11.60 -5.08
CA ASN A 423 -8.32 11.07 -5.50
C ASN A 423 -9.17 10.49 -4.35
N ASN A 424 -9.04 11.02 -3.13
CA ASN A 424 -9.61 10.47 -1.89
C ASN A 424 -11.15 10.56 -1.74
N THR A 425 -11.88 10.65 -2.85
CA THR A 425 -13.33 10.64 -2.99
C THR A 425 -13.68 9.82 -4.24
N ASP A 426 -14.92 9.36 -4.36
CA ASP A 426 -15.41 8.56 -5.50
C ASP A 426 -14.86 9.01 -6.87
N THR A 427 -14.03 8.15 -7.47
CA THR A 427 -13.33 8.39 -8.73
C THR A 427 -13.76 7.37 -9.79
N VAL A 428 -14.00 7.85 -11.00
CA VAL A 428 -14.28 6.99 -12.16
C VAL A 428 -13.09 7.00 -13.12
N TYR A 429 -12.40 5.86 -13.21
CA TYR A 429 -11.31 5.61 -14.13
C TYR A 429 -11.84 5.03 -15.44
N LYS A 430 -11.88 5.87 -16.49
CA LYS A 430 -12.39 5.46 -17.81
C LYS A 430 -11.27 4.97 -18.72
N PHE A 431 -11.49 3.82 -19.34
CA PHE A 431 -10.54 3.20 -20.24
C PHE A 431 -11.06 3.12 -21.68
N ASP A 432 -10.18 3.48 -22.60
CA ASP A 432 -10.37 3.29 -24.04
C ASP A 432 -9.04 2.81 -24.67
N SER A 433 -9.05 2.56 -25.97
CA SER A 433 -7.85 2.07 -26.66
C SER A 433 -6.64 3.02 -26.57
N SER A 434 -6.85 4.31 -26.36
CA SER A 434 -5.78 5.32 -26.33
C SER A 434 -5.04 5.39 -25.00
N ASN A 435 -5.65 4.88 -23.91
CA ASN A 435 -5.08 4.95 -22.57
C ASN A 435 -4.86 3.58 -21.89
N PHE A 436 -5.24 2.48 -22.56
CA PHE A 436 -5.16 1.12 -22.06
C PHE A 436 -4.21 0.21 -22.86
N LEU A 437 -4.27 0.25 -24.20
CA LEU A 437 -3.49 -0.65 -25.04
C LEU A 437 -2.05 -0.17 -25.23
N ASP A 438 -1.09 -1.10 -25.20
CA ASP A 438 0.35 -0.82 -25.33
C ASP A 438 0.86 0.27 -24.35
N ILE A 439 0.27 0.35 -23.15
CA ILE A 439 0.64 1.31 -22.11
C ILE A 439 0.96 0.59 -20.81
N LYS A 440 2.10 0.94 -20.21
CA LYS A 440 2.48 0.54 -18.85
C LYS A 440 2.33 1.73 -17.92
N LYS A 441 1.40 1.64 -16.97
CA LYS A 441 1.16 2.69 -15.96
C LYS A 441 0.66 2.07 -14.66
N ALA A 442 0.70 2.83 -13.57
CA ALA A 442 0.05 2.47 -12.31
C ALA A 442 -0.97 3.53 -11.90
N ILE A 443 -2.05 3.10 -11.23
CA ILE A 443 -3.03 3.99 -10.59
C ILE A 443 -2.76 4.05 -9.09
N TRP A 444 -2.81 5.26 -8.53
CA TRP A 444 -2.86 5.50 -7.10
C TRP A 444 -4.16 6.21 -6.77
N ASP A 445 -4.94 5.61 -5.88
CA ASP A 445 -6.09 6.18 -5.20
C ASP A 445 -5.95 5.92 -3.69
N SER A 446 -6.39 6.88 -2.87
CA SER A 446 -6.28 6.82 -1.42
C SER A 446 -7.63 6.68 -0.70
N GLY A 447 -8.75 6.70 -1.43
CA GLY A 447 -10.06 6.33 -0.89
C GLY A 447 -11.24 6.92 -1.66
N GLY A 448 -12.44 6.53 -1.28
CA GLY A 448 -13.64 6.80 -2.08
C GLY A 448 -14.36 5.48 -2.31
N VAL A 449 -15.42 5.52 -3.11
CA VAL A 449 -15.99 4.33 -3.76
C VAL A 449 -15.76 4.49 -5.26
N ASP A 450 -14.76 3.77 -5.76
CA ASP A 450 -14.16 4.01 -7.06
C ASP A 450 -14.65 3.01 -8.11
N LEU A 451 -14.56 3.39 -9.39
CA LEU A 451 -15.04 2.60 -10.52
C LEU A 451 -13.99 2.52 -11.63
N LEU A 452 -13.63 1.30 -12.04
CA LEU A 452 -12.97 1.02 -13.31
C LEU A 452 -14.03 0.83 -14.40
N ASP A 453 -14.05 1.71 -15.40
CA ASP A 453 -15.01 1.66 -16.51
C ASP A 453 -14.29 1.28 -17.80
N PHE A 454 -14.45 0.00 -18.20
CA PHE A 454 -13.86 -0.59 -19.40
C PHE A 454 -14.83 -0.64 -20.58
N SER A 455 -16.03 -0.06 -20.44
CA SER A 455 -17.11 -0.19 -21.44
C SER A 455 -16.78 0.38 -22.82
N ALA A 456 -15.74 1.22 -22.93
CA ALA A 456 -15.27 1.82 -24.18
C ALA A 456 -14.08 1.08 -24.82
N LEU A 457 -13.66 -0.06 -24.27
CA LEU A 457 -12.59 -0.88 -24.85
C LEU A 457 -13.04 -1.59 -26.14
N PRO A 458 -12.10 -1.89 -27.07
CA PRO A 458 -12.40 -2.60 -28.31
C PRO A 458 -13.06 -3.97 -28.10
N THR A 459 -14.07 -4.28 -28.93
CA THR A 459 -14.86 -5.52 -28.83
C THR A 459 -14.16 -6.74 -29.47
N ASN A 460 -12.95 -6.57 -30.01
CA ASN A 460 -12.21 -7.60 -30.75
C ASN A 460 -11.06 -8.20 -29.94
N GLU A 461 -10.99 -7.90 -28.65
CA GLU A 461 -10.05 -8.44 -27.68
C GLU A 461 -10.83 -9.07 -26.53
N ASN A 462 -10.15 -9.93 -25.78
CA ASN A 462 -10.61 -10.40 -24.47
C ASN A 462 -9.72 -9.76 -23.40
N TYR A 463 -10.25 -9.58 -22.20
CA TYR A 463 -9.56 -8.82 -21.17
C TYR A 463 -9.40 -9.58 -19.87
N TYR A 464 -8.35 -9.23 -19.14
CA TYR A 464 -8.07 -9.72 -17.81
C TYR A 464 -7.95 -8.51 -16.87
N PHE A 465 -8.85 -8.45 -15.89
CA PHE A 465 -8.94 -7.35 -14.94
C PHE A 465 -8.78 -7.91 -13.52
N ASP A 466 -7.60 -7.70 -12.95
CA ASP A 466 -7.33 -8.01 -11.54
C ASP A 466 -7.40 -6.73 -10.70
N MET A 467 -8.46 -6.59 -9.91
CA MET A 467 -8.73 -5.42 -9.06
C MET A 467 -7.96 -5.44 -7.73
N ASN A 468 -7.16 -6.48 -7.48
CA ASN A 468 -6.31 -6.53 -6.29
C ASN A 468 -5.19 -5.50 -6.39
N GLU A 469 -4.66 -5.08 -5.24
CA GLU A 469 -3.44 -4.28 -5.20
C GLU A 469 -2.25 -5.03 -5.79
N GLY A 470 -1.48 -4.33 -6.62
CA GLY A 470 -0.47 -4.95 -7.48
C GLY A 470 -1.06 -5.73 -8.66
N GLY A 471 -2.38 -5.87 -8.74
CA GLY A 471 -3.10 -6.50 -9.82
C GLY A 471 -2.94 -5.73 -11.14
N HIS A 472 -2.99 -6.48 -12.24
CA HIS A 472 -2.81 -5.94 -13.58
C HIS A 472 -4.13 -5.97 -14.35
N LEU A 473 -4.41 -4.85 -15.02
CA LEU A 473 -5.51 -4.67 -15.96
C LEU A 473 -4.90 -4.67 -17.37
N THR A 474 -5.18 -5.71 -18.15
CA THR A 474 -4.56 -5.92 -19.47
C THR A 474 -5.47 -6.70 -20.42
N THR A 475 -5.05 -6.90 -21.67
CA THR A 475 -5.70 -7.87 -22.56
C THR A 475 -5.22 -9.28 -22.22
N ASP A 476 -6.07 -10.28 -22.42
CA ASP A 476 -5.69 -11.68 -22.28
C ASP A 476 -4.52 -12.04 -23.21
N SER A 477 -4.48 -11.42 -24.40
CA SER A 477 -3.40 -11.59 -25.39
C SER A 477 -2.04 -10.99 -24.97
N ALA A 478 -2.02 -10.00 -24.08
CA ALA A 478 -0.82 -9.39 -23.55
C ALA A 478 -0.34 -10.06 -22.25
N ARG A 479 -1.23 -10.78 -21.56
CA ARG A 479 -0.95 -11.44 -20.30
C ARG A 479 0.14 -12.51 -20.43
N ASN A 480 1.16 -12.48 -19.58
CA ASN A 480 2.30 -13.41 -19.58
C ASN A 480 2.98 -13.59 -20.96
N ASN A 481 2.93 -12.56 -21.81
CA ASN A 481 3.37 -12.63 -23.20
C ASN A 481 4.55 -11.69 -23.53
N GLY A 482 5.14 -11.04 -22.52
CA GLY A 482 6.44 -10.38 -22.60
C GLY A 482 7.52 -11.31 -22.05
N SER A 483 8.55 -11.65 -22.84
CA SER A 483 9.67 -12.49 -22.39
C SER A 483 10.94 -11.69 -22.17
N TYR A 484 11.68 -12.01 -21.12
CA TYR A 484 12.99 -11.42 -20.83
C TYR A 484 13.97 -12.44 -20.23
N PHE A 485 15.24 -12.08 -20.20
CA PHE A 485 16.28 -12.75 -19.43
C PHE A 485 16.70 -11.81 -18.32
N ALA A 486 16.72 -12.30 -17.08
CA ALA A 486 17.11 -11.47 -15.97
C ALA A 486 18.63 -11.18 -16.02
N GLU A 487 18.99 -9.92 -15.82
CA GLU A 487 20.37 -9.46 -15.69
C GLU A 487 21.08 -10.24 -14.58
N ASN A 488 22.31 -10.66 -14.86
CA ASN A 488 23.15 -11.48 -13.99
C ASN A 488 22.58 -12.86 -13.57
N ASP A 489 21.49 -13.33 -14.19
CA ASP A 489 21.03 -14.71 -14.04
C ASP A 489 21.85 -15.68 -14.91
N MET A 490 22.87 -16.30 -14.30
CA MET A 490 23.73 -17.29 -14.94
C MET A 490 23.01 -18.58 -15.37
N SER A 491 21.74 -18.76 -14.99
CA SER A 491 20.94 -19.92 -15.41
C SER A 491 20.38 -19.81 -16.83
N PHE A 492 20.41 -18.61 -17.43
CA PHE A 492 19.79 -18.30 -18.72
C PHE A 492 18.30 -18.69 -18.78
N THR A 493 17.61 -18.63 -17.64
CA THR A 493 16.17 -18.86 -17.57
C THR A 493 15.45 -17.69 -18.25
N SER A 494 14.52 -18.01 -19.14
CA SER A 494 13.60 -17.02 -19.68
C SER A 494 12.41 -16.89 -18.73
N TYR A 495 12.12 -15.66 -18.32
CA TYR A 495 10.97 -15.31 -17.51
C TYR A 495 9.93 -14.63 -18.39
N THR A 496 8.67 -14.61 -17.92
CA THR A 496 7.55 -13.98 -18.60
C THR A 496 6.87 -12.97 -17.69
N THR A 497 6.37 -11.90 -18.28
CA THR A 497 5.54 -10.88 -17.66
C THR A 497 4.47 -10.42 -18.66
N ASP A 498 3.62 -9.48 -18.29
CA ASP A 498 2.66 -8.92 -19.23
C ASP A 498 3.37 -8.00 -20.23
N ARG A 499 2.85 -7.93 -21.46
CA ARG A 499 3.43 -7.05 -22.48
C ARG A 499 3.21 -5.57 -22.16
N TYR A 500 2.04 -5.27 -21.62
CA TYR A 500 1.62 -3.97 -21.10
C TYR A 500 0.50 -4.19 -20.09
N ALA A 501 0.33 -3.25 -19.15
CA ALA A 501 -0.74 -3.31 -18.16
C ALA A 501 -0.93 -1.94 -17.49
N THR A 502 -2.16 -1.69 -17.04
CA THR A 502 -2.38 -0.75 -15.93
C THR A 502 -2.30 -1.54 -14.63
N ALA A 503 -1.32 -1.24 -13.78
CA ALA A 503 -1.21 -1.82 -12.44
C ALA A 503 -2.01 -1.01 -11.41
N ILE A 504 -2.56 -1.67 -10.40
CA ILE A 504 -3.14 -1.01 -9.22
C ILE A 504 -2.02 -0.87 -8.18
N ALA A 505 -1.74 0.34 -7.72
CA ALA A 505 -0.70 0.53 -6.70
C ALA A 505 -1.10 -0.14 -5.37
N TYR A 506 -0.10 -0.55 -4.60
CA TYR A 506 -0.34 -1.02 -3.24
C TYR A 506 -0.84 0.12 -2.35
N GLY A 507 -1.82 -0.17 -1.50
CA GLY A 507 -2.55 0.79 -0.69
C GLY A 507 -3.82 1.35 -1.36
N THR A 508 -4.03 1.07 -2.66
CA THR A 508 -5.21 1.48 -3.43
C THR A 508 -6.25 0.37 -3.47
N ILE A 509 -7.48 0.68 -3.06
CA ILE A 509 -8.64 -0.20 -3.19
C ILE A 509 -9.56 0.43 -4.23
N ILE A 510 -10.04 -0.37 -5.18
CA ILE A 510 -11.06 0.06 -6.15
C ILE A 510 -12.25 -0.88 -6.01
N GLU A 511 -13.42 -0.34 -5.71
CA GLU A 511 -14.57 -1.13 -5.29
C GLU A 511 -15.36 -1.68 -6.48
N ASN A 512 -15.40 -0.96 -7.61
CA ASN A 512 -16.33 -1.30 -8.67
C ASN A 512 -15.65 -1.47 -10.03
N ALA A 513 -16.21 -2.34 -10.87
CA ALA A 513 -15.81 -2.50 -12.25
C ALA A 513 -17.01 -2.68 -13.19
N ILE A 514 -16.94 -2.04 -14.35
CA ILE A 514 -17.76 -2.34 -15.53
C ILE A 514 -16.84 -2.93 -16.59
N GLY A 515 -17.10 -4.17 -16.97
CA GLY A 515 -16.42 -4.89 -18.04
C GLY A 515 -16.60 -4.24 -19.42
N SER A 516 -15.86 -4.80 -20.37
CA SER A 516 -15.79 -4.39 -21.76
C SER A 516 -17.05 -4.84 -22.55
N GLN A 517 -16.88 -5.13 -23.83
CA GLN A 517 -17.89 -5.79 -24.66
C GLN A 517 -17.36 -7.12 -25.23
N GLY A 518 -16.16 -7.53 -24.80
CA GLY A 518 -15.53 -8.80 -25.13
C GLY A 518 -15.67 -9.78 -23.96
N ASN A 519 -15.05 -10.95 -24.07
CA ASN A 519 -15.09 -11.90 -22.96
C ASN A 519 -14.05 -11.50 -21.91
N ASP A 520 -14.52 -11.16 -20.72
CA ASP A 520 -13.68 -10.65 -19.66
C ASP A 520 -13.46 -11.68 -18.56
N TYR A 521 -12.27 -11.65 -17.96
CA TYR A 521 -11.97 -12.33 -16.71
C TYR A 521 -11.75 -11.27 -15.63
N ILE A 522 -12.72 -11.11 -14.73
CA ILE A 522 -12.73 -10.04 -13.72
C ILE A 522 -12.59 -10.64 -12.33
N ILE A 523 -11.54 -10.21 -11.63
CA ILE A 523 -11.27 -10.57 -10.24
C ILE A 523 -11.44 -9.31 -9.39
N GLY A 524 -12.40 -9.34 -8.47
CA GLY A 524 -12.51 -8.35 -7.41
C GLY A 524 -11.38 -8.47 -6.39
N ASN A 525 -11.51 -7.73 -5.30
CA ASN A 525 -10.53 -7.64 -4.23
C ASN A 525 -11.21 -7.97 -2.89
N PRO A 526 -10.52 -7.86 -1.74
CA PRO A 526 -11.14 -8.18 -0.44
C PRO A 526 -12.19 -7.17 0.06
N ALA A 527 -12.48 -6.10 -0.69
CA ALA A 527 -13.56 -5.16 -0.36
C ALA A 527 -14.89 -5.64 -0.96
N SER A 528 -16.01 -5.09 -0.51
CA SER A 528 -17.31 -5.41 -1.14
C SER A 528 -17.39 -4.75 -2.51
N ASN A 529 -17.37 -5.55 -3.57
CA ASN A 529 -17.30 -5.08 -4.94
C ASN A 529 -18.67 -5.04 -5.64
N TRP A 530 -18.83 -4.10 -6.58
CA TRP A 530 -19.85 -4.22 -7.63
C TRP A 530 -19.16 -4.50 -8.97
N ILE A 531 -19.45 -5.65 -9.58
CA ILE A 531 -18.82 -6.09 -10.82
C ILE A 531 -19.89 -6.41 -11.84
N GLY A 532 -19.87 -5.71 -12.98
CA GLY A 532 -20.70 -6.04 -14.14
C GLY A 532 -19.86 -6.50 -15.33
N GLY A 533 -20.09 -7.71 -15.85
CA GLY A 533 -19.41 -8.28 -17.03
C GLY A 533 -19.75 -7.55 -18.32
N ASN A 534 -21.02 -7.14 -18.46
CA ASN A 534 -21.58 -6.34 -19.56
C ASN A 534 -22.01 -7.21 -20.76
N ALA A 535 -21.23 -7.29 -21.83
CA ALA A 535 -21.52 -8.17 -22.96
C ALA A 535 -20.29 -9.01 -23.24
N GLY A 536 -20.47 -10.27 -23.62
CA GLY A 536 -19.37 -11.24 -23.65
C GLY A 536 -19.67 -12.46 -22.77
N TYR A 537 -18.86 -13.50 -22.88
CA TYR A 537 -18.91 -14.66 -22.00
C TYR A 537 -17.94 -14.44 -20.84
N ASP A 538 -18.42 -13.80 -19.78
CA ASP A 538 -17.56 -13.27 -18.73
C ASP A 538 -17.34 -14.27 -17.60
N ILE A 539 -16.18 -14.19 -16.95
CA ILE A 539 -15.85 -14.92 -15.73
C ILE A 539 -15.67 -13.91 -14.61
N LEU A 540 -16.58 -13.96 -13.63
CA LEU A 540 -16.63 -13.00 -12.52
C LEU A 540 -16.28 -13.70 -11.20
N ILE A 541 -15.26 -13.19 -10.53
CA ILE A 541 -14.82 -13.61 -9.20
C ILE A 541 -14.98 -12.40 -8.28
N GLY A 542 -15.91 -12.45 -7.31
CA GLY A 542 -16.09 -11.37 -6.34
C GLY A 542 -14.85 -11.19 -5.45
N GLY A 543 -14.36 -12.29 -4.90
CA GLY A 543 -13.22 -12.28 -3.98
C GLY A 543 -13.69 -12.50 -2.56
N ALA A 544 -13.27 -11.62 -1.64
CA ALA A 544 -13.78 -11.60 -0.28
C ALA A 544 -14.55 -10.31 -0.07
N GLY A 545 -15.53 -10.29 0.82
CA GLY A 545 -16.50 -9.20 0.88
C GLY A 545 -17.90 -9.72 0.58
N GLY A 546 -18.89 -8.82 0.57
CA GLY A 546 -20.25 -9.15 0.13
C GLY A 546 -20.48 -8.54 -1.23
N ASP A 547 -20.15 -9.28 -2.28
CA ASP A 547 -20.04 -8.71 -3.62
C ASP A 547 -21.38 -8.72 -4.35
N THR A 548 -21.55 -7.79 -5.29
CA THR A 548 -22.69 -7.77 -6.21
C THR A 548 -22.18 -8.03 -7.62
N LEU A 549 -22.58 -9.17 -8.19
CA LEU A 549 -22.11 -9.64 -9.49
C LEU A 549 -23.26 -9.61 -10.51
N VAL A 550 -22.97 -9.06 -11.69
CA VAL A 550 -23.89 -8.92 -12.82
C VAL A 550 -23.21 -9.51 -14.04
N GLY A 551 -23.74 -10.59 -14.61
CA GLY A 551 -23.17 -11.23 -15.80
C GLY A 551 -23.35 -10.34 -17.02
N GLY A 552 -24.61 -10.13 -17.40
CA GLY A 552 -24.95 -9.53 -18.68
C GLY A 552 -26.04 -10.30 -19.41
N GLY A 553 -26.07 -10.15 -20.73
CA GLY A 553 -27.06 -10.81 -21.60
C GLY A 553 -26.60 -12.16 -22.17
N ASP A 554 -25.31 -12.45 -22.12
CA ASP A 554 -24.66 -13.62 -22.70
C ASP A 554 -24.42 -14.70 -21.61
N ALA A 555 -23.66 -15.76 -21.89
CA ALA A 555 -23.54 -16.89 -20.97
C ALA A 555 -22.32 -16.72 -20.04
N ASP A 556 -22.59 -16.30 -18.81
CA ASP A 556 -21.54 -15.88 -17.88
C ASP A 556 -21.24 -16.94 -16.82
N THR A 557 -20.07 -16.84 -16.21
CA THR A 557 -19.63 -17.73 -15.13
C THR A 557 -19.33 -16.97 -13.86
N PHE A 558 -20.06 -17.27 -12.79
CA PHE A 558 -19.81 -16.73 -11.46
C PHE A 558 -19.03 -17.74 -10.62
N VAL A 559 -17.88 -17.32 -10.11
CA VAL A 559 -16.97 -18.20 -9.36
C VAL A 559 -17.24 -18.09 -7.86
N LEU A 560 -17.47 -19.23 -7.22
CA LEU A 560 -17.72 -19.33 -5.79
C LEU A 560 -16.48 -19.87 -5.06
N THR A 561 -16.00 -19.12 -4.07
CA THR A 561 -14.86 -19.49 -3.21
C THR A 561 -15.27 -19.53 -1.74
N PRO A 562 -14.82 -20.53 -0.95
CA PRO A 562 -15.06 -20.56 0.48
C PRO A 562 -14.19 -19.53 1.22
N GLY A 563 -14.67 -19.05 2.37
CA GLY A 563 -13.91 -18.15 3.25
C GLY A 563 -13.89 -16.68 2.82
N GLY A 564 -14.78 -16.28 1.90
CA GLY A 564 -14.91 -14.90 1.42
C GLY A 564 -15.53 -13.92 2.42
N GLY A 565 -16.13 -14.42 3.51
CA GLY A 565 -16.75 -13.57 4.54
C GLY A 565 -18.25 -13.40 4.34
N ALA A 566 -18.69 -12.22 3.89
CA ALA A 566 -20.09 -12.01 3.55
C ALA A 566 -20.46 -12.78 2.27
N ALA A 567 -21.75 -13.03 2.04
CA ALA A 567 -22.20 -13.77 0.87
C ALA A 567 -22.31 -12.85 -0.35
N ASP A 568 -21.91 -13.36 -1.51
CA ASP A 568 -22.11 -12.67 -2.78
C ASP A 568 -23.59 -12.61 -3.14
N THR A 569 -23.97 -11.63 -3.96
CA THR A 569 -25.29 -11.47 -4.54
C THR A 569 -25.17 -11.45 -6.05
N ILE A 570 -25.67 -12.49 -6.70
CA ILE A 570 -25.71 -12.61 -8.16
C ILE A 570 -27.10 -12.17 -8.62
N ILE A 571 -27.18 -11.07 -9.35
CA ILE A 571 -28.45 -10.35 -9.55
C ILE A 571 -29.22 -10.73 -10.82
N ASP A 572 -28.56 -11.33 -11.81
CA ASP A 572 -29.11 -11.59 -13.14
C ASP A 572 -28.84 -13.01 -13.67
N PHE A 573 -28.46 -13.95 -12.79
CA PHE A 573 -28.23 -15.35 -13.16
C PHE A 573 -29.38 -15.92 -13.98
N THR A 574 -29.09 -16.45 -15.17
CA THR A 574 -30.05 -17.05 -16.08
C THR A 574 -29.87 -18.57 -16.14
N ASP A 575 -30.82 -19.29 -15.52
CA ASP A 575 -30.87 -20.77 -15.52
C ASP A 575 -30.79 -21.36 -16.95
N GLY A 576 -29.94 -22.37 -17.12
CA GLY A 576 -29.65 -22.99 -18.40
C GLY A 576 -28.68 -22.22 -19.31
N GLN A 577 -28.38 -20.96 -19.01
CA GLN A 577 -27.46 -20.10 -19.76
C GLN A 577 -26.17 -19.87 -18.97
N ASP A 578 -26.26 -19.28 -17.78
CA ASP A 578 -25.11 -18.96 -16.93
C ASP A 578 -24.63 -20.17 -16.13
N ARG A 579 -23.43 -20.07 -15.58
CA ARG A 579 -22.80 -21.14 -14.82
C ARG A 579 -22.22 -20.64 -13.49
N LEU A 580 -22.19 -21.53 -12.52
CA LEU A 580 -21.44 -21.40 -11.29
C LEU A 580 -20.16 -22.23 -11.40
N SER A 581 -19.01 -21.65 -11.09
CA SER A 581 -17.77 -22.40 -10.94
C SER A 581 -17.39 -22.55 -9.47
N LEU A 582 -16.98 -23.74 -9.06
CA LEU A 582 -16.64 -24.05 -7.67
C LEU A 582 -15.13 -24.13 -7.51
N GLN A 583 -14.56 -23.26 -6.67
CA GLN A 583 -13.13 -23.20 -6.39
C GLN A 583 -12.83 -23.49 -4.92
N GLY A 584 -11.55 -23.51 -4.52
CA GLY A 584 -11.14 -23.71 -3.13
C GLY A 584 -11.48 -25.09 -2.55
N GLY A 585 -11.57 -26.12 -3.40
CA GLY A 585 -11.90 -27.50 -3.00
C GLY A 585 -13.39 -27.76 -2.81
N LEU A 586 -14.25 -26.79 -3.13
CA LEU A 586 -15.69 -27.00 -3.18
C LEU A 586 -16.06 -28.03 -4.26
N THR A 587 -17.07 -28.83 -3.94
CA THR A 587 -17.70 -29.76 -4.89
C THR A 587 -19.21 -29.61 -4.82
N LEU A 588 -19.95 -29.99 -5.86
CA LEU A 588 -21.42 -29.91 -5.84
C LEU A 588 -22.04 -30.65 -4.64
N ASN A 589 -21.46 -31.80 -4.26
CA ASN A 589 -21.91 -32.59 -3.11
C ASN A 589 -21.62 -31.93 -1.74
N SER A 590 -20.78 -30.90 -1.71
CA SER A 590 -20.49 -30.13 -0.50
C SER A 590 -21.46 -28.98 -0.27
N LEU A 591 -22.43 -28.77 -1.17
CA LEU A 591 -23.33 -27.62 -1.16
C LEU A 591 -24.78 -28.00 -0.81
N ASN A 592 -25.47 -27.07 -0.16
CA ASN A 592 -26.91 -27.06 0.02
C ASN A 592 -27.48 -25.84 -0.72
N PHE A 593 -28.60 -26.04 -1.43
CA PHE A 593 -29.37 -24.97 -2.06
C PHE A 593 -30.65 -24.78 -1.26
N THR A 594 -30.80 -23.63 -0.60
CA THR A 594 -31.96 -23.36 0.26
C THR A 594 -32.77 -22.19 -0.26
N GLN A 595 -34.10 -22.39 -0.33
CA GLN A 595 -35.02 -21.32 -0.71
C GLN A 595 -35.08 -20.28 0.40
N GLY A 596 -34.99 -19.01 0.03
CA GLY A 596 -35.19 -17.92 0.97
C GLY A 596 -36.62 -17.81 1.49
N THR A 597 -36.79 -16.93 2.48
CA THR A 597 -38.09 -16.65 3.09
C THR A 597 -38.31 -15.14 3.18
N GLY A 598 -39.57 -14.72 3.41
CA GLY A 598 -39.91 -13.31 3.53
C GLY A 598 -39.54 -12.51 2.28
N VAL A 599 -38.74 -11.45 2.45
CA VAL A 599 -38.27 -10.61 1.33
C VAL A 599 -37.38 -11.37 0.34
N ASN A 600 -36.76 -12.47 0.77
CA ASN A 600 -35.91 -13.32 -0.07
C ASN A 600 -36.65 -14.56 -0.59
N ALA A 601 -38.00 -14.59 -0.53
CA ALA A 601 -38.78 -15.78 -0.90
C ALA A 601 -38.55 -16.28 -2.34
N ASN A 602 -38.07 -15.41 -3.23
CA ASN A 602 -37.75 -15.75 -4.63
C ASN A 602 -36.26 -16.02 -4.86
N ASN A 603 -35.41 -15.97 -3.84
CA ASN A 603 -33.95 -16.11 -3.99
C ASN A 603 -33.48 -17.46 -3.48
N THR A 604 -32.38 -17.95 -4.04
CA THR A 604 -31.70 -19.17 -3.59
C THR A 604 -30.42 -18.82 -2.84
N PHE A 605 -30.21 -19.43 -1.68
CA PHE A 605 -28.95 -19.38 -0.95
C PHE A 605 -28.11 -20.62 -1.30
N VAL A 606 -26.90 -20.40 -1.80
CA VAL A 606 -25.90 -21.44 -2.05
C VAL A 606 -25.01 -21.53 -0.81
N GLN A 607 -25.02 -22.66 -0.11
CA GLN A 607 -24.39 -22.80 1.20
C GLN A 607 -23.44 -23.99 1.26
N ILE A 608 -22.34 -23.87 1.99
CA ILE A 608 -21.50 -25.02 2.33
C ILE A 608 -22.24 -25.87 3.37
N ALA A 609 -22.47 -27.15 3.05
CA ALA A 609 -23.28 -28.04 3.86
C ALA A 609 -22.69 -28.31 5.27
N SER A 610 -21.36 -28.29 5.41
CA SER A 610 -20.67 -28.60 6.66
C SER A 610 -20.59 -27.42 7.63
N SER A 611 -20.40 -26.20 7.14
CA SER A 611 -20.24 -25.00 7.95
C SER A 611 -21.52 -24.16 8.05
N GLY A 612 -22.42 -24.26 7.05
CA GLY A 612 -23.57 -23.37 6.91
C GLY A 612 -23.22 -22.00 6.32
N GLU A 613 -21.94 -21.77 5.96
CA GLU A 613 -21.49 -20.57 5.27
C GLU A 613 -22.29 -20.37 3.98
N ILE A 614 -22.75 -19.15 3.76
CA ILE A 614 -23.48 -18.77 2.55
C ILE A 614 -22.44 -18.21 1.58
N LEU A 615 -22.26 -18.88 0.45
CA LEU A 615 -21.33 -18.45 -0.60
C LEU A 615 -21.95 -17.37 -1.47
N ALA A 616 -23.20 -17.59 -1.90
CA ALA A 616 -23.89 -16.66 -2.78
C ALA A 616 -25.41 -16.71 -2.59
N VAL A 617 -26.05 -15.61 -2.97
CA VAL A 617 -27.49 -15.44 -3.12
C VAL A 617 -27.80 -15.24 -4.60
N LEU A 618 -28.52 -16.19 -5.20
CA LEU A 618 -29.03 -16.08 -6.56
C LEU A 618 -30.38 -15.37 -6.52
N VAL A 619 -30.43 -14.14 -7.00
CA VAL A 619 -31.63 -13.30 -6.94
C VAL A 619 -32.66 -13.77 -7.96
N GLY A 620 -33.90 -13.99 -7.53
CA GLY A 620 -35.00 -14.36 -8.43
C GLY A 620 -34.98 -15.81 -8.94
N ILE A 621 -34.00 -16.62 -8.53
CA ILE A 621 -33.87 -18.02 -8.95
C ILE A 621 -34.41 -18.94 -7.85
N PRO A 622 -35.36 -19.84 -8.14
CA PRO A 622 -35.89 -20.78 -7.16
C PRO A 622 -34.91 -21.95 -6.94
N ALA A 623 -34.81 -22.44 -5.71
CA ALA A 623 -33.76 -23.39 -5.32
C ALA A 623 -33.87 -24.75 -6.02
N ASN A 624 -35.05 -25.09 -6.53
CA ASN A 624 -35.30 -26.31 -7.29
C ASN A 624 -34.97 -26.20 -8.79
N ALA A 625 -34.63 -25.00 -9.30
CA ALA A 625 -34.12 -24.81 -10.65
C ALA A 625 -32.64 -25.22 -10.75
N ILE A 626 -31.86 -24.98 -9.69
CA ILE A 626 -30.43 -25.26 -9.67
C ILE A 626 -30.16 -26.77 -9.81
N ALA A 627 -29.42 -27.12 -10.85
CA ALA A 627 -29.07 -28.47 -11.22
C ALA A 627 -27.57 -28.59 -11.55
N ALA A 628 -27.08 -29.82 -11.71
CA ALA A 628 -25.68 -30.07 -12.05
C ALA A 628 -25.24 -29.44 -13.39
N ALA A 629 -26.19 -29.12 -14.29
CA ALA A 629 -25.93 -28.47 -15.56
C ALA A 629 -25.55 -26.98 -15.42
N ASP A 630 -25.89 -26.36 -14.29
CA ASP A 630 -25.57 -24.97 -13.98
C ASP A 630 -24.14 -24.82 -13.44
N PHE A 631 -23.36 -25.89 -13.40
CA PHE A 631 -21.99 -25.88 -12.88
C PHE A 631 -20.98 -26.16 -14.00
N THR A 632 -19.86 -25.43 -13.95
CA THR A 632 -18.74 -25.63 -14.88
C THR A 632 -17.39 -25.58 -14.16
N SER A 633 -16.39 -26.24 -14.75
CA SER A 633 -14.99 -26.03 -14.41
C SER A 633 -14.42 -24.92 -15.30
N ILE A 634 -13.58 -24.05 -14.73
CA ILE A 634 -12.80 -23.05 -15.47
C ILE A 634 -11.30 -23.33 -15.36
#